data_AF-A0A0R3DJW3-F1
#
_entry.id   AF-A0A0R3DJW3-F1
#
_cell.length_a   1.000
_cell.length_b   1.000
_cell.length_c   1.000
_cell.angle_alpha   90.00
_cell.angle_beta   90.00
_cell.angle_gamma   90.00
#
_symmetry.space_group_name_H-M   'P 1'
#
loop_
_entity.id
_entity.type
_entity.pdbx_description
1 polymer ?
#
loop_
_entity_poly.entity_id
_entity_poly.type
_entity_poly.pdbx_seq_one_letter_code
_entity_poly.pdbx_strand_id
1 'polypeptide(L)'
;MRTSIDELLSDDPFYTVVGNSIQGSYFPDTAGTTPGSTTTTGSVMSVNSGGITINLILDAAAQAAPTSFKNGLQQAVSILAANLTDKITVNINIDYSGTGGGAAAGPDSGYYETYAWTHSQLVNNATAGDTTFNSLPAGSTIQGQSNVAVWNAQLKLWGVIGANDTTTDDASAYFSTDIDPNLVVGVALHELTHAMGRVPYGSAPDVFDFFRFTSPNVHLFQGGATAPPAYFSLDNGASKIADYGQTSDPSDFLNTGVQGPNDPFNEFYTGTTSQTLSAVDLKQLDALGFHVNHPPAKPDLTASFDSVSSTTIAAGGSTSVDFWMVNFGNAPAAASISGLYLSTDATITTGDTLLTTVASPGLSANGATGYYDHQTVSLALPANLAPGTYYIGGIADYNNAISESNEANNNHNVTQITVTAPAKPDLTASFDSVSSTTIAAGGSTNVDFWVVNLGKAAAAGSTSGLYLSTDATITTGDTLLTTVASPGLSANGATGYYDHQTVSLALPANLAPGTYYIGGIADYNNAISESNEANNNHNVTQITVTAPALPDLTASFDSVSSTTIAAGGSTNVDFWVVNFGKAAAAPSTSGFYFSTDATITTGDTLLSTVASPGLTANGTPGYYDHQAITLTLPSNVAPGTYYIGAIADYTNAIAESNETNNNHNVTQITVVAPSSPTQPDALLHIGHDLLV
;
A
#
# COMPACT_ATOMS: atom_id res chain seq x y z
N MET A 1 -45.96 -10.46 -24.02
CA MET A 1 -46.23 -10.16 -25.44
C MET A 1 -47.72 -10.34 -25.71
N ARG A 2 -48.46 -9.24 -25.91
CA ARG A 2 -49.68 -9.25 -26.70
C ARG A 2 -49.61 -8.10 -27.70
N THR A 3 -49.73 -8.48 -28.96
CA THR A 3 -49.96 -7.66 -30.14
C THR A 3 -51.38 -7.96 -30.58
N SER A 4 -52.34 -7.04 -30.37
CA SER A 4 -53.52 -6.93 -31.22
C SER A 4 -54.19 -5.58 -31.01
N ILE A 5 -54.30 -4.87 -32.13
CA ILE A 5 -55.01 -3.61 -32.35
C ILE A 5 -56.51 -3.95 -32.40
N ASP A 6 -57.13 -4.16 -31.25
CA ASP A 6 -58.60 -4.15 -31.14
C ASP A 6 -58.99 -2.88 -30.39
N GLU A 7 -59.74 -2.03 -31.10
CA GLU A 7 -60.34 -0.74 -30.72
C GLU A 7 -60.02 -0.25 -29.28
N LEU A 8 -58.95 0.54 -29.19
CA LEU A 8 -58.77 1.49 -28.08
C LEU A 8 -59.92 2.49 -28.15
N LEU A 9 -61.03 2.15 -27.49
CA LEU A 9 -61.99 3.15 -27.03
C LEU A 9 -61.17 4.14 -26.22
N SER A 10 -61.25 5.41 -26.59
CA SER A 10 -60.67 6.48 -25.78
C SER A 10 -61.36 6.41 -24.42
N ASP A 11 -60.59 6.04 -23.40
CA ASP A 11 -60.98 6.07 -21.99
C ASP A 11 -61.03 7.53 -21.46
N ASP A 12 -61.05 8.51 -22.37
CA ASP A 12 -61.02 9.93 -22.04
C ASP A 12 -62.40 10.35 -21.50
N PRO A 13 -62.45 11.00 -20.31
CA PRO A 13 -63.66 11.60 -19.81
C PRO A 13 -64.21 12.63 -20.81
N PHE A 14 -65.49 12.53 -21.14
CA PHE A 14 -66.17 13.65 -21.81
C PHE A 14 -66.50 14.72 -20.75
N TYR A 15 -65.83 15.86 -20.85
CA TYR A 15 -66.12 17.01 -19.98
C TYR A 15 -67.08 17.99 -20.65
N THR A 16 -68.09 18.42 -19.90
CA THR A 16 -69.00 19.48 -20.28
C THR A 16 -68.85 20.66 -19.34
N VAL A 17 -68.82 21.88 -19.88
CA VAL A 17 -68.74 23.11 -19.08
C VAL A 17 -70.12 23.77 -19.03
N VAL A 18 -70.66 23.92 -17.82
CA VAL A 18 -71.93 24.60 -17.54
C VAL A 18 -71.65 25.82 -16.65
N GLY A 19 -71.62 27.00 -17.24
CA GLY A 19 -71.18 28.21 -16.54
C GLY A 19 -69.69 28.15 -16.21
N ASN A 20 -69.34 28.19 -14.91
CA ASN A 20 -67.96 27.97 -14.43
C ASN A 20 -67.71 26.54 -13.95
N SER A 21 -68.74 25.68 -13.96
CA SER A 21 -68.64 24.31 -13.50
C SER A 21 -68.24 23.38 -14.63
N ILE A 22 -67.29 22.51 -14.35
CA ILE A 22 -66.91 21.37 -15.19
C ILE A 22 -67.64 20.15 -14.64
N GLN A 23 -68.27 19.39 -15.53
CA GLN A 23 -68.90 18.11 -15.24
C GLN A 23 -68.34 17.07 -16.19
N GLY A 24 -67.66 16.07 -15.62
CA GLY A 24 -67.23 14.87 -16.31
C GLY A 24 -68.34 13.83 -16.32
N SER A 25 -68.39 13.04 -17.39
CA SER A 25 -69.13 11.79 -17.41
C SER A 25 -68.17 10.65 -17.70
N TYR A 26 -67.84 9.87 -16.68
CA TYR A 26 -66.94 8.73 -16.76
C TYR A 26 -67.73 7.41 -16.74
N PHE A 27 -68.42 7.11 -17.84
CA PHE A 27 -68.99 5.78 -18.06
C PHE A 27 -68.83 5.41 -19.53
N PRO A 28 -68.14 4.29 -19.88
CA PRO A 28 -68.14 3.80 -21.25
C PRO A 28 -69.57 3.37 -21.62
N ASP A 29 -70.12 3.99 -22.67
CA ASP A 29 -71.44 3.61 -23.21
C ASP A 29 -71.35 2.20 -23.82
N THR A 30 -71.59 1.19 -22.97
CA THR A 30 -71.93 -0.14 -23.43
C THR A 30 -73.34 -0.47 -22.96
N ALA A 31 -74.25 -0.44 -23.93
CA ALA A 31 -75.65 -0.87 -23.87
C ALA A 31 -76.68 0.15 -23.34
N GLY A 32 -76.80 1.33 -23.97
CA GLY A 32 -78.12 1.91 -24.29
C GLY A 32 -79.08 2.18 -23.11
N THR A 33 -78.56 2.40 -21.91
CA THR A 33 -79.32 2.91 -20.77
C THR A 33 -78.68 4.19 -20.30
N THR A 34 -79.41 5.29 -20.45
CA THR A 34 -79.06 6.60 -19.89
C THR A 34 -78.87 6.46 -18.38
N PRO A 35 -77.72 6.84 -17.81
CA PRO A 35 -77.58 6.92 -16.36
C PRO A 35 -78.37 8.13 -15.88
N GLY A 36 -79.54 7.87 -15.30
CA GLY A 36 -80.19 8.86 -14.47
C GLY A 36 -79.30 9.10 -13.25
N SER A 37 -78.98 10.38 -13.00
CA SER A 37 -78.51 10.89 -11.72
C SER A 37 -79.34 10.24 -10.60
N THR A 38 -78.78 9.21 -9.99
CA THR A 38 -79.33 8.54 -8.84
C THR A 38 -78.17 8.41 -7.88
N THR A 39 -78.32 9.09 -6.74
CA THR A 39 -77.50 8.92 -5.55
C THR A 39 -77.53 7.45 -5.15
N THR A 40 -76.61 6.66 -5.70
CA THR A 40 -76.49 5.25 -5.37
C THR A 40 -75.91 5.16 -3.97
N THR A 41 -76.71 4.58 -3.07
CA THR A 41 -76.34 4.32 -1.68
C THR A 41 -75.37 3.13 -1.65
N GLY A 42 -74.16 3.33 -2.15
CA GLY A 42 -73.07 2.34 -2.14
C GLY A 42 -72.48 2.18 -0.73
N SER A 43 -71.90 1.02 -0.43
CA SER A 43 -71.13 0.87 0.81
C SER A 43 -69.82 1.66 0.70
N VAL A 44 -69.46 2.40 1.75
CA VAL A 44 -68.25 3.23 1.75
C VAL A 44 -67.08 2.46 2.36
N MET A 45 -65.99 2.34 1.61
CA MET A 45 -64.68 1.95 2.13
C MET A 45 -63.88 3.23 2.39
N SER A 46 -63.62 3.54 3.66
CA SER A 46 -62.96 4.78 4.08
C SER A 46 -61.63 4.49 4.75
N VAL A 47 -60.59 5.22 4.37
CA VAL A 47 -59.28 5.16 5.02
C VAL A 47 -58.87 6.55 5.43
N ASN A 48 -58.42 6.66 6.68
CA ASN A 48 -57.86 7.88 7.24
C ASN A 48 -56.49 7.56 7.85
N SER A 49 -55.45 8.15 7.28
CA SER A 49 -54.07 8.15 7.74
C SER A 49 -53.44 9.44 7.22
N GLY A 50 -52.47 10.04 7.91
CA GLY A 50 -51.75 11.23 7.42
C GLY A 50 -52.51 12.56 7.45
N GLY A 51 -53.83 12.57 7.27
CA GLY A 51 -54.68 13.76 7.29
C GLY A 51 -55.82 13.69 6.28
N ILE A 52 -55.61 13.02 5.14
CA ILE A 52 -56.60 12.86 4.08
C ILE A 52 -57.53 11.70 4.36
N THR A 53 -58.79 11.86 3.95
CA THR A 53 -59.78 10.78 3.91
C THR A 53 -60.12 10.49 2.46
N ILE A 54 -59.94 9.24 2.03
CA ILE A 54 -60.37 8.81 0.71
C ILE A 54 -61.48 7.78 0.91
N ASN A 55 -62.66 8.08 0.36
CA ASN A 55 -63.84 7.26 0.42
C ASN A 55 -64.04 6.60 -0.95
N LEU A 56 -63.99 5.28 -1.00
CA LEU A 56 -64.41 4.53 -2.17
C LEU A 56 -65.90 4.15 -2.01
N ILE A 57 -66.74 4.70 -2.88
CA ILE A 57 -68.18 4.45 -2.92
C ILE A 57 -68.42 3.28 -3.88
N LEU A 58 -68.60 2.08 -3.32
CA LEU A 58 -68.69 0.86 -4.12
C LEU A 58 -70.11 0.68 -4.68
N ASP A 59 -70.21 0.53 -5.99
CA ASP A 59 -71.45 0.10 -6.65
C ASP A 59 -71.83 -1.35 -6.25
N ALA A 60 -72.95 -1.87 -6.76
CA ALA A 60 -73.41 -3.21 -6.42
C ALA A 60 -72.42 -4.31 -6.86
N ALA A 61 -71.77 -4.13 -8.01
CA ALA A 61 -70.81 -5.10 -8.55
C ALA A 61 -69.48 -5.08 -7.75
N ALA A 62 -68.95 -3.90 -7.43
CA ALA A 62 -67.76 -3.71 -6.63
C ALA A 62 -67.94 -4.20 -5.18
N GLN A 63 -69.15 -4.10 -4.63
CA GLN A 63 -69.48 -4.72 -3.34
C GLN A 63 -69.40 -6.25 -3.39
N ALA A 64 -69.91 -6.85 -4.47
CA ALA A 64 -69.90 -8.28 -4.70
C ALA A 64 -68.54 -8.83 -5.19
N ALA A 65 -67.58 -7.95 -5.50
CA ALA A 65 -66.27 -8.30 -6.02
C ALA A 65 -65.45 -9.22 -5.09
N PRO A 66 -64.46 -9.95 -5.63
CA PRO A 66 -63.57 -10.78 -4.84
C PRO A 66 -62.92 -10.04 -3.67
N THR A 67 -62.65 -10.75 -2.57
CA THR A 67 -62.01 -10.15 -1.39
C THR A 67 -60.61 -9.63 -1.71
N SER A 68 -59.88 -10.29 -2.62
CA SER A 68 -58.57 -9.83 -3.09
C SER A 68 -58.64 -8.44 -3.74
N PHE A 69 -59.67 -8.18 -4.56
CA PHE A 69 -59.87 -6.87 -5.19
C PHE A 69 -60.14 -5.79 -4.13
N LYS A 70 -61.11 -6.01 -3.25
CA LYS A 70 -61.44 -5.07 -2.17
C LYS A 70 -60.27 -4.81 -1.22
N ASN A 71 -59.50 -5.84 -0.88
CA ASN A 71 -58.29 -5.67 -0.06
C ASN A 71 -57.20 -4.88 -0.80
N GLY A 72 -57.04 -5.11 -2.10
CA GLY A 72 -56.11 -4.35 -2.93
C GLY A 72 -56.47 -2.86 -2.99
N LEU A 73 -57.74 -2.53 -3.23
CA LEU A 73 -58.25 -1.16 -3.16
C LEU A 73 -57.98 -0.52 -1.78
N GLN A 74 -58.38 -1.22 -0.71
CA GLN A 74 -58.15 -0.76 0.66
C GLN A 74 -56.67 -0.48 0.94
N GLN A 75 -55.77 -1.34 0.47
CA GLN A 75 -54.33 -1.19 0.65
C GLN A 75 -53.78 -0.01 -0.15
N ALA A 76 -54.18 0.16 -1.42
CA ALA A 76 -53.78 1.30 -2.25
C ALA A 76 -54.20 2.63 -1.61
N VAL A 77 -55.45 2.73 -1.15
CA VAL A 77 -55.94 3.91 -0.43
C VAL A 77 -55.18 4.13 0.89
N SER A 78 -54.81 3.06 1.60
CA SER A 78 -54.00 3.18 2.81
C SER A 78 -52.59 3.72 2.53
N ILE A 79 -51.99 3.33 1.40
CA ILE A 79 -50.70 3.86 0.95
C ILE A 79 -50.83 5.33 0.58
N LEU A 80 -51.85 5.72 -0.20
CA LEU A 80 -52.10 7.13 -0.55
C LEU A 80 -52.32 7.98 0.71
N ALA A 81 -53.23 7.56 1.60
CA ALA A 81 -53.53 8.29 2.82
C ALA A 81 -52.30 8.42 3.73
N ALA A 82 -51.47 7.38 3.87
CA ALA A 82 -50.26 7.46 4.69
C ALA A 82 -49.21 8.46 4.17
N ASN A 83 -49.24 8.78 2.88
CA ASN A 83 -48.29 9.68 2.23
C ASN A 83 -48.84 11.09 1.99
N LEU A 84 -50.11 11.36 2.27
CA LEU A 84 -50.76 12.67 2.07
C LEU A 84 -51.27 13.24 3.39
N THR A 85 -51.01 14.52 3.61
CA THR A 85 -51.30 15.19 4.90
C THR A 85 -52.50 16.14 4.88
N ASP A 86 -53.09 16.32 3.70
CA ASP A 86 -54.22 17.23 3.45
C ASP A 86 -55.47 16.83 4.21
N LYS A 87 -56.12 17.77 4.90
CA LYS A 87 -57.32 17.48 5.72
C LYS A 87 -58.62 17.59 4.92
N ILE A 88 -58.72 16.84 3.82
CA ILE A 88 -59.88 16.81 2.93
C ILE A 88 -60.44 15.40 2.80
N THR A 89 -61.69 15.30 2.34
CA THR A 89 -62.35 14.06 1.95
C THR A 89 -62.55 14.01 0.43
N VAL A 90 -61.96 13.01 -0.22
CA VAL A 90 -62.14 12.70 -1.66
C VAL A 90 -63.03 11.48 -1.79
N ASN A 91 -64.16 11.61 -2.47
CA ASN A 91 -65.14 10.55 -2.69
C ASN A 91 -65.06 10.05 -4.13
N ILE A 92 -64.71 8.78 -4.31
CA ILE A 92 -64.49 8.16 -5.60
C ILE A 92 -65.50 7.04 -5.81
N ASN A 93 -66.35 7.14 -6.83
CA ASN A 93 -67.28 6.08 -7.21
C ASN A 93 -66.50 4.93 -7.86
N ILE A 94 -66.73 3.70 -7.42
CA ILE A 94 -66.04 2.51 -7.95
C ILE A 94 -67.04 1.61 -8.67
N ASP A 95 -66.77 1.38 -9.95
CA ASP A 95 -67.40 0.33 -10.75
C ASP A 95 -66.45 -0.86 -10.94
N TYR A 96 -67.00 -2.07 -10.85
CA TYR A 96 -66.27 -3.32 -11.07
C TYR A 96 -67.02 -4.20 -12.07
N SER A 97 -66.73 -4.00 -13.36
CA SER A 97 -67.43 -4.67 -14.44
C SER A 97 -66.49 -4.96 -15.63
N GLY A 98 -67.01 -5.51 -16.72
CA GLY A 98 -66.23 -5.80 -17.94
C GLY A 98 -65.06 -6.80 -17.80
N THR A 99 -64.35 -7.00 -18.91
CA THR A 99 -63.16 -7.88 -19.04
C THR A 99 -62.16 -7.25 -20.00
N GLY A 100 -60.88 -7.57 -19.89
CA GLY A 100 -59.80 -7.00 -20.70
C GLY A 100 -58.58 -6.56 -19.89
N GLY A 101 -58.64 -6.68 -18.56
CA GLY A 101 -57.60 -6.29 -17.62
C GLY A 101 -57.48 -4.77 -17.41
N GLY A 102 -58.13 -3.93 -18.21
CA GLY A 102 -58.01 -2.48 -18.10
C GLY A 102 -58.61 -1.90 -16.81
N ALA A 103 -58.09 -0.77 -16.38
CA ALA A 103 -58.70 0.09 -15.38
C ALA A 103 -58.60 1.52 -15.89
N ALA A 104 -59.47 2.40 -15.40
CA ALA A 104 -59.59 3.74 -15.94
C ALA A 104 -60.28 4.63 -14.90
N ALA A 105 -59.82 5.86 -14.70
CA ALA A 105 -60.40 6.77 -13.71
C ALA A 105 -60.21 8.23 -14.08
N GLY A 106 -61.05 9.09 -13.51
CA GLY A 106 -60.95 10.54 -13.72
C GLY A 106 -61.83 11.35 -12.77
N PRO A 107 -61.55 12.66 -12.67
CA PRO A 107 -62.35 13.58 -11.87
C PRO A 107 -63.73 13.81 -12.52
N ASP A 108 -64.78 13.88 -11.70
CA ASP A 108 -66.15 14.05 -12.17
C ASP A 108 -66.61 15.51 -12.16
N SER A 109 -66.01 16.34 -11.31
CA SER A 109 -66.44 17.72 -11.11
C SER A 109 -65.26 18.64 -10.80
N GLY A 110 -65.39 19.88 -11.24
CA GLY A 110 -64.38 20.93 -11.03
C GLY A 110 -64.88 22.29 -11.48
N TYR A 111 -64.01 23.31 -11.41
CA TYR A 111 -64.26 24.66 -11.89
C TYR A 111 -63.25 25.09 -12.93
N TYR A 112 -63.68 26.01 -13.81
CA TYR A 112 -62.81 26.65 -14.77
C TYR A 112 -62.29 27.98 -14.21
N GLU A 113 -61.10 27.96 -13.65
CA GLU A 113 -60.56 29.12 -12.91
C GLU A 113 -59.50 29.88 -13.72
N THR A 114 -59.18 31.10 -13.32
CA THR A 114 -58.14 31.88 -14.04
C THR A 114 -56.74 31.38 -13.68
N TYR A 115 -55.82 31.36 -14.64
CA TYR A 115 -54.43 30.95 -14.39
C TYR A 115 -53.76 31.73 -13.26
N ALA A 116 -53.93 33.05 -13.23
CA ALA A 116 -53.38 33.90 -12.16
C ALA A 116 -53.86 33.45 -10.76
N TRP A 117 -55.13 33.09 -10.65
CA TRP A 117 -55.71 32.63 -9.40
C TRP A 117 -55.21 31.23 -9.05
N THR A 118 -55.22 30.28 -9.98
CA THR A 118 -54.75 28.90 -9.75
C THR A 118 -53.28 28.88 -9.35
N HIS A 119 -52.43 29.63 -10.06
CA HIS A 119 -51.03 29.82 -9.71
C HIS A 119 -50.87 30.37 -8.28
N SER A 120 -51.69 31.36 -7.90
CA SER A 120 -51.63 31.91 -6.53
C SER A 120 -52.06 30.89 -5.47
N GLN A 121 -53.03 30.00 -5.77
CA GLN A 121 -53.43 28.96 -4.83
C GLN A 121 -52.33 27.93 -4.64
N LEU A 122 -51.69 27.48 -5.71
CA LEU A 122 -50.56 26.55 -5.65
C LEU A 122 -49.41 27.11 -4.79
N VAL A 123 -48.99 28.35 -5.05
CA VAL A 123 -47.89 28.99 -4.31
C VAL A 123 -48.26 29.27 -2.85
N ASN A 124 -49.46 29.80 -2.57
CA ASN A 124 -49.84 30.21 -1.22
C ASN A 124 -50.19 29.04 -0.29
N ASN A 125 -50.61 27.91 -0.86
CA ASN A 125 -50.93 26.71 -0.11
C ASN A 125 -49.82 25.65 -0.20
N ALA A 126 -48.63 25.98 -0.68
CA ALA A 126 -47.48 25.07 -0.66
C ALA A 126 -47.00 24.81 0.77
N THR A 127 -46.42 23.64 1.02
CA THR A 127 -45.76 23.36 2.31
C THR A 127 -44.64 24.39 2.55
N ALA A 128 -44.41 24.80 3.80
CA ALA A 128 -43.32 25.73 4.09
C ALA A 128 -41.96 25.17 3.64
N GLY A 129 -41.29 25.86 2.69
CA GLY A 129 -40.03 25.43 2.11
C GLY A 129 -40.16 24.58 0.84
N ASP A 130 -41.37 24.22 0.45
CA ASP A 130 -41.66 23.63 -0.85
C ASP A 130 -41.43 24.66 -1.97
N THR A 131 -40.74 24.23 -3.02
CA THR A 131 -40.36 25.04 -4.17
C THR A 131 -40.97 24.57 -5.49
N THR A 132 -41.82 23.54 -5.46
CA THR A 132 -42.44 22.89 -6.64
C THR A 132 -43.05 23.90 -7.61
N PHE A 133 -43.68 24.97 -7.11
CA PHE A 133 -44.40 25.95 -7.91
C PHE A 133 -43.58 27.17 -8.33
N ASN A 134 -42.34 27.32 -7.85
CA ASN A 134 -41.57 28.56 -8.00
C ASN A 134 -41.16 28.86 -9.45
N SER A 135 -41.08 27.85 -10.31
CA SER A 135 -40.69 28.02 -11.70
C SER A 135 -41.87 28.34 -12.63
N LEU A 136 -43.11 28.28 -12.14
CA LEU A 136 -44.28 28.53 -12.98
C LEU A 136 -44.30 30.00 -13.44
N PRO A 137 -44.72 30.28 -14.70
CA PRO A 137 -44.72 31.65 -15.21
C PRO A 137 -45.57 32.60 -14.38
N ALA A 138 -44.97 33.66 -13.84
CA ALA A 138 -45.73 34.72 -13.19
C ALA A 138 -46.54 35.53 -14.23
N GLY A 139 -47.85 35.67 -14.03
CA GLY A 139 -48.70 36.44 -14.94
C GLY A 139 -50.15 35.99 -14.96
N SER A 140 -50.91 36.46 -15.95
CA SER A 140 -52.33 36.10 -16.13
C SER A 140 -52.57 34.98 -17.15
N THR A 141 -51.53 34.50 -17.82
CA THR A 141 -51.62 33.41 -18.79
C THR A 141 -50.43 32.47 -18.73
N ILE A 142 -50.63 31.21 -19.14
CA ILE A 142 -49.59 30.21 -19.37
C ILE A 142 -49.64 29.75 -20.82
N GLN A 143 -48.57 29.98 -21.58
CA GLN A 143 -48.53 29.81 -23.03
C GLN A 143 -49.76 30.38 -23.78
N GLY A 144 -50.28 31.52 -23.33
CA GLY A 144 -51.45 32.17 -23.93
C GLY A 144 -52.81 31.71 -23.40
N GLN A 145 -52.88 30.68 -22.55
CA GLN A 145 -54.11 30.21 -21.91
C GLN A 145 -54.38 31.01 -20.63
N SER A 146 -55.58 31.59 -20.51
CA SER A 146 -55.99 32.40 -19.35
C SER A 146 -56.75 31.63 -18.28
N ASN A 147 -57.21 30.43 -18.61
CA ASN A 147 -58.08 29.64 -17.77
C ASN A 147 -57.57 28.20 -17.65
N VAL A 148 -57.92 27.57 -16.53
CA VAL A 148 -57.37 26.31 -16.07
C VAL A 148 -58.52 25.48 -15.50
N ALA A 149 -58.61 24.21 -15.90
CA ALA A 149 -59.48 23.26 -15.23
C ALA A 149 -58.89 22.91 -13.84
N VAL A 150 -59.70 23.07 -12.80
CA VAL A 150 -59.32 22.74 -11.42
C VAL A 150 -60.33 21.77 -10.84
N TRP A 151 -59.87 20.59 -10.44
CA TRP A 151 -60.72 19.49 -10.02
C TRP A 151 -61.16 19.63 -8.57
N ASN A 152 -62.29 19.02 -8.20
CA ASN A 152 -62.85 19.11 -6.85
C ASN A 152 -61.85 18.73 -5.75
N ALA A 153 -61.02 17.72 -5.96
CA ALA A 153 -59.96 17.36 -5.01
C ALA A 153 -59.05 18.56 -4.73
N GLN A 154 -58.58 19.27 -5.76
CA GLN A 154 -57.75 20.47 -5.66
C GLN A 154 -58.50 21.67 -5.07
N LEU A 155 -59.76 21.89 -5.47
CA LEU A 155 -60.61 22.93 -4.90
C LEU A 155 -60.82 22.74 -3.39
N LYS A 156 -60.90 21.50 -2.91
CA LYS A 156 -60.96 21.16 -1.48
C LYS A 156 -59.65 21.47 -0.77
N LEU A 157 -58.49 21.17 -1.39
CA LEU A 157 -57.16 21.50 -0.83
C LEU A 157 -57.06 22.99 -0.48
N TRP A 158 -57.60 23.85 -1.35
CA TRP A 158 -57.53 25.29 -1.20
C TRP A 158 -58.73 25.90 -0.45
N GLY A 159 -59.64 25.07 0.06
CA GLY A 159 -60.82 25.50 0.81
C GLY A 159 -61.85 26.30 0.00
N VAL A 160 -61.83 26.17 -1.33
CA VAL A 160 -62.73 26.85 -2.27
C VAL A 160 -64.11 26.20 -2.24
N ILE A 161 -64.12 24.87 -2.16
CA ILE A 161 -65.28 24.08 -1.76
C ILE A 161 -64.98 23.41 -0.41
N GLY A 162 -66.02 23.06 0.33
CA GLY A 162 -65.85 22.51 1.68
C GLY A 162 -65.01 21.23 1.69
N ALA A 163 -64.10 21.07 2.65
CA ALA A 163 -63.20 19.92 2.74
C ALA A 163 -63.90 18.55 2.73
N ASN A 164 -65.18 18.49 3.14
CA ASN A 164 -66.02 17.29 3.13
C ASN A 164 -67.29 17.47 2.27
N ASP A 165 -67.26 18.38 1.29
CA ASP A 165 -68.40 18.62 0.41
C ASP A 165 -68.75 17.35 -0.39
N THR A 166 -70.05 17.03 -0.46
CA THR A 166 -70.62 15.87 -1.15
C THR A 166 -71.75 16.28 -2.11
N THR A 167 -71.81 17.56 -2.50
CA THR A 167 -72.86 18.08 -3.39
C THR A 167 -72.68 17.65 -4.84
N THR A 168 -71.44 17.31 -5.20
CA THR A 168 -71.04 16.71 -6.47
C THR A 168 -70.11 15.54 -6.17
N ASP A 169 -70.06 14.56 -7.06
CA ASP A 169 -69.10 13.47 -6.97
C ASP A 169 -67.71 14.02 -7.31
N ASP A 170 -66.67 13.61 -6.57
CA ASP A 170 -65.32 14.13 -6.81
C ASP A 170 -64.70 13.44 -8.03
N ALA A 171 -64.89 12.13 -8.15
CA ALA A 171 -64.31 11.31 -9.21
C ALA A 171 -64.98 9.94 -9.33
N SER A 172 -64.69 9.27 -10.44
CA SER A 172 -65.12 7.90 -10.72
C SER A 172 -63.93 7.06 -11.19
N ALA A 173 -63.95 5.77 -10.86
CA ALA A 173 -62.95 4.79 -11.30
C ALA A 173 -63.61 3.45 -11.66
N TYR A 174 -63.17 2.89 -12.77
CA TYR A 174 -63.59 1.63 -13.34
C TYR A 174 -62.44 0.61 -13.27
N PHE A 175 -62.75 -0.62 -12.86
CA PHE A 175 -61.80 -1.72 -12.82
C PHE A 175 -62.36 -2.97 -13.49
N SER A 176 -61.64 -3.52 -14.47
CA SER A 176 -62.04 -4.76 -15.14
C SER A 176 -62.06 -5.96 -14.19
N THR A 177 -63.01 -6.89 -14.39
CA THR A 177 -63.17 -8.04 -13.48
C THR A 177 -62.01 -9.04 -13.51
N ASP A 178 -61.16 -8.99 -14.54
CA ASP A 178 -60.06 -9.91 -14.81
C ASP A 178 -58.66 -9.33 -14.56
N ILE A 179 -58.54 -8.21 -13.83
CA ILE A 179 -57.25 -7.70 -13.33
C ILE A 179 -56.56 -8.76 -12.46
N ASP A 180 -55.26 -8.99 -12.68
CA ASP A 180 -54.47 -9.91 -11.86
C ASP A 180 -54.54 -9.48 -10.38
N PRO A 181 -55.01 -10.36 -9.46
CA PRO A 181 -55.11 -10.04 -8.04
C PRO A 181 -53.80 -9.55 -7.40
N ASN A 182 -52.64 -9.90 -7.95
CA ASN A 182 -51.33 -9.46 -7.44
C ASN A 182 -50.96 -8.03 -7.87
N LEU A 183 -51.68 -7.45 -8.83
CA LEU A 183 -51.42 -6.12 -9.38
C LEU A 183 -52.45 -5.08 -8.96
N VAL A 184 -53.53 -5.49 -8.29
CA VAL A 184 -54.64 -4.61 -7.91
C VAL A 184 -54.17 -3.39 -7.11
N VAL A 185 -53.16 -3.52 -6.23
CA VAL A 185 -52.68 -2.38 -5.44
C VAL A 185 -52.02 -1.34 -6.35
N GLY A 186 -51.08 -1.75 -7.21
CA GLY A 186 -50.39 -0.86 -8.15
C GLY A 186 -51.36 -0.23 -9.15
N VAL A 187 -52.27 -1.02 -9.73
CA VAL A 187 -53.32 -0.53 -10.64
C VAL A 187 -54.26 0.45 -9.91
N ALA A 188 -54.63 0.19 -8.66
CA ALA A 188 -55.45 1.13 -7.89
C ALA A 188 -54.68 2.41 -7.50
N LEU A 189 -53.38 2.33 -7.16
CA LEU A 189 -52.56 3.54 -6.96
C LEU A 189 -52.53 4.40 -8.23
N HIS A 190 -52.41 3.74 -9.39
CA HIS A 190 -52.44 4.38 -10.69
C HIS A 190 -53.76 5.12 -10.93
N GLU A 191 -54.90 4.40 -10.90
CA GLU A 191 -56.20 4.95 -11.24
C GLU A 191 -56.73 5.94 -10.21
N LEU A 192 -56.57 5.67 -8.92
CA LEU A 192 -57.10 6.58 -7.90
C LEU A 192 -56.40 7.94 -7.93
N THR A 193 -55.17 8.01 -8.45
CA THR A 193 -54.47 9.30 -8.63
C THR A 193 -54.88 10.03 -9.90
N HIS A 194 -55.31 9.32 -10.95
CA HIS A 194 -56.05 9.90 -12.08
C HIS A 194 -57.34 10.57 -11.60
N ALA A 195 -58.14 9.86 -10.80
CA ALA A 195 -59.33 10.38 -10.14
C ALA A 195 -59.05 11.64 -9.28
N MET A 196 -57.83 11.77 -8.73
CA MET A 196 -57.42 12.92 -7.92
C MET A 196 -56.88 14.10 -8.76
N GLY A 197 -56.89 13.99 -10.09
CA GLY A 197 -56.51 15.07 -11.01
C GLY A 197 -55.21 14.84 -11.77
N ARG A 198 -54.63 13.63 -11.77
CA ARG A 198 -53.48 13.26 -12.62
C ARG A 198 -53.89 13.00 -14.08
N VAL A 199 -54.82 13.77 -14.64
CA VAL A 199 -55.32 13.57 -16.02
C VAL A 199 -55.30 14.88 -16.80
N PRO A 200 -54.95 14.89 -18.09
CA PRO A 200 -54.98 16.10 -18.90
C PRO A 200 -56.43 16.41 -19.30
N TYR A 201 -56.80 17.68 -19.23
CA TYR A 201 -58.17 18.11 -19.55
C TYR A 201 -58.47 18.11 -21.06
N GLY A 202 -57.47 18.38 -21.91
CA GLY A 202 -57.64 18.50 -23.35
C GLY A 202 -56.84 19.65 -23.93
N SER A 203 -57.47 20.52 -24.72
CA SER A 203 -56.81 21.67 -25.37
C SER A 203 -56.65 22.91 -24.49
N ALA A 204 -57.32 22.92 -23.34
CA ALA A 204 -57.11 23.87 -22.27
C ALA A 204 -56.33 23.19 -21.13
N PRO A 205 -55.47 23.91 -20.40
CA PRO A 205 -54.65 23.31 -19.36
C PRO A 205 -55.49 22.98 -18.14
N ASP A 206 -55.08 21.95 -17.42
CA ASP A 206 -55.39 21.75 -16.02
C ASP A 206 -54.13 21.95 -15.16
N VAL A 207 -54.21 21.63 -13.87
CA VAL A 207 -53.03 21.74 -12.98
C VAL A 207 -51.95 20.73 -13.34
N PHE A 208 -52.31 19.51 -13.77
CA PHE A 208 -51.35 18.49 -14.20
C PHE A 208 -50.48 18.98 -15.37
N ASP A 209 -51.12 19.60 -16.36
CA ASP A 209 -50.48 20.11 -17.57
C ASP A 209 -49.43 21.22 -17.33
N PHE A 210 -49.42 21.86 -16.15
CA PHE A 210 -48.38 22.84 -15.78
C PHE A 210 -46.98 22.24 -15.67
N PHE A 211 -46.88 20.92 -15.52
CA PHE A 211 -45.60 20.24 -15.31
C PHE A 211 -45.23 19.28 -16.43
N ARG A 212 -45.94 19.37 -17.56
CA ARG A 212 -45.79 18.47 -18.70
C ARG A 212 -45.17 19.20 -19.89
N PHE A 213 -43.93 18.83 -20.24
CA PHE A 213 -43.11 19.55 -21.21
C PHE A 213 -42.72 18.70 -22.41
N THR A 214 -42.67 19.31 -23.60
CA THR A 214 -42.03 18.70 -24.80
C THR A 214 -40.58 19.18 -24.97
N SER A 215 -40.26 20.35 -24.43
CA SER A 215 -38.92 20.95 -24.40
C SER A 215 -38.89 22.08 -23.34
N PRO A 216 -37.71 22.60 -22.94
CA PRO A 216 -37.63 23.65 -21.94
C PRO A 216 -38.51 24.86 -22.28
N ASN A 217 -39.32 25.31 -21.32
CA ASN A 217 -40.33 26.37 -21.44
C ASN A 217 -41.52 26.07 -22.38
N VAL A 218 -41.67 24.84 -22.89
CA VAL A 218 -42.75 24.45 -23.81
C VAL A 218 -43.63 23.38 -23.18
N HIS A 219 -44.79 23.79 -22.67
CA HIS A 219 -45.80 22.91 -22.06
C HIS A 219 -46.66 22.21 -23.13
N LEU A 220 -47.19 21.04 -22.81
CA LEU A 220 -48.08 20.27 -23.67
C LEU A 220 -49.50 20.28 -23.10
N PHE A 221 -50.44 20.92 -23.80
CA PHE A 221 -51.86 20.97 -23.46
C PHE A 221 -52.65 20.11 -24.46
N GLN A 222 -52.71 18.81 -24.20
CA GLN A 222 -53.41 17.83 -25.03
C GLN A 222 -53.79 16.59 -24.22
N GLY A 223 -55.03 16.13 -24.33
CA GLY A 223 -55.51 14.89 -23.70
C GLY A 223 -56.02 13.88 -24.72
N GLY A 224 -55.12 13.20 -25.44
CA GLY A 224 -55.50 12.04 -26.25
C GLY A 224 -54.44 10.96 -26.18
N ALA A 225 -54.87 9.69 -26.29
CA ALA A 225 -54.08 8.46 -26.09
C ALA A 225 -52.81 8.32 -26.96
N THR A 226 -52.62 9.18 -27.97
CA THR A 226 -51.34 9.33 -28.67
C THR A 226 -50.88 10.77 -28.54
N ALA A 227 -49.97 11.02 -27.61
CA ALA A 227 -49.32 12.30 -27.42
C ALA A 227 -47.88 12.30 -27.98
N PRO A 228 -47.34 13.48 -28.37
CA PRO A 228 -45.91 13.60 -28.65
C PRO A 228 -45.10 13.29 -27.38
N PRO A 229 -43.81 12.90 -27.52
CA PRO A 229 -42.93 12.72 -26.38
C PRO A 229 -42.96 13.92 -25.44
N ALA A 230 -43.32 13.66 -24.19
CA ALA A 230 -43.37 14.66 -23.14
C ALA A 230 -42.74 14.11 -21.86
N TYR A 231 -42.42 15.00 -20.93
CA TYR A 231 -41.81 14.62 -19.66
C TYR A 231 -42.28 15.51 -18.51
N PHE A 232 -42.24 14.94 -17.32
CA PHE A 232 -42.52 15.62 -16.06
C PHE A 232 -41.29 16.44 -15.63
N SER A 233 -41.52 17.71 -15.27
CA SER A 233 -40.48 18.64 -14.83
C SER A 233 -41.05 19.68 -13.87
N LEU A 234 -40.26 20.07 -12.86
CA LEU A 234 -40.59 21.10 -11.86
C LEU A 234 -39.76 22.38 -11.99
N ASP A 235 -38.96 22.50 -13.06
CA ASP A 235 -38.04 23.62 -13.28
C ASP A 235 -38.22 24.22 -14.69
N ASN A 236 -39.48 24.30 -15.12
CA ASN A 236 -39.89 24.82 -16.42
C ASN A 236 -39.26 24.05 -17.61
N GLY A 237 -39.09 22.73 -17.45
CA GLY A 237 -38.57 21.82 -18.47
C GLY A 237 -37.04 21.77 -18.55
N ALA A 238 -36.29 22.27 -17.55
CA ALA A 238 -34.82 22.22 -17.59
C ALA A 238 -34.27 20.83 -17.22
N SER A 239 -34.89 20.17 -16.24
CA SER A 239 -34.62 18.79 -15.84
C SER A 239 -35.81 17.89 -16.12
N LYS A 240 -35.50 16.62 -16.41
CA LYS A 240 -36.48 15.57 -16.65
C LYS A 240 -36.57 14.67 -15.42
N ILE A 241 -37.77 14.57 -14.84
CA ILE A 241 -38.03 13.78 -13.64
C ILE A 241 -38.62 12.40 -14.00
N ALA A 242 -39.57 12.37 -14.95
CA ALA A 242 -40.12 11.16 -15.55
C ALA A 242 -40.50 11.41 -17.01
N ASP A 243 -40.60 10.35 -17.82
CA ASP A 243 -41.10 10.42 -19.19
C ASP A 243 -42.57 10.04 -19.22
N TYR A 244 -43.41 10.81 -19.93
CA TYR A 244 -44.80 10.45 -20.14
C TYR A 244 -44.95 9.47 -21.32
N GLY A 245 -45.94 8.60 -21.21
CA GLY A 245 -46.34 7.60 -22.18
C GLY A 245 -46.80 8.23 -23.48
N GLN A 246 -46.76 7.42 -24.53
CA GLN A 246 -47.15 7.82 -25.90
C GLN A 246 -48.17 6.86 -26.52
N THR A 247 -48.45 5.73 -25.85
CA THR A 247 -49.25 4.64 -26.40
C THR A 247 -50.53 4.33 -25.61
N SER A 248 -50.65 4.86 -24.39
CA SER A 248 -51.83 4.87 -23.53
C SER A 248 -52.21 6.32 -23.16
N ASP A 249 -52.89 6.54 -22.03
CA ASP A 249 -53.18 7.86 -21.50
C ASP A 249 -51.91 8.74 -21.45
N PRO A 250 -51.94 9.95 -22.04
CA PRO A 250 -50.83 10.90 -22.03
C PRO A 250 -50.34 11.37 -20.65
N SER A 251 -51.03 11.03 -19.57
CA SER A 251 -50.63 11.31 -18.19
C SER A 251 -49.97 10.15 -17.45
N ASP A 252 -49.90 8.99 -18.10
CA ASP A 252 -49.14 7.84 -17.61
C ASP A 252 -47.66 8.01 -17.89
N PHE A 253 -46.81 7.36 -17.10
CA PHE A 253 -45.39 7.33 -17.36
C PHE A 253 -45.01 6.25 -18.39
N LEU A 254 -43.99 6.52 -19.20
CA LEU A 254 -43.48 5.60 -20.21
C LEU A 254 -42.69 4.48 -19.52
N ASN A 255 -43.04 3.20 -19.65
CA ASN A 255 -42.31 2.09 -18.98
C ASN A 255 -40.79 2.06 -19.22
N THR A 256 -40.29 2.65 -20.31
CA THR A 256 -38.84 2.73 -20.61
C THR A 256 -38.21 4.07 -20.20
N GLY A 257 -38.94 4.89 -19.44
CA GLY A 257 -38.55 6.24 -19.02
C GLY A 257 -37.59 6.27 -17.84
N VAL A 258 -37.21 7.49 -17.45
CA VAL A 258 -36.27 7.76 -16.34
C VAL A 258 -36.70 7.15 -15.01
N GLN A 259 -38.01 7.10 -14.75
CA GLN A 259 -38.59 6.52 -13.53
C GLN A 259 -38.47 4.99 -13.45
N GLY A 260 -38.14 4.33 -14.57
CA GLY A 260 -37.88 2.89 -14.63
C GLY A 260 -39.13 2.04 -14.92
N PRO A 261 -38.94 0.73 -15.18
CA PRO A 261 -39.97 -0.14 -15.76
C PRO A 261 -41.05 -0.64 -14.80
N ASN A 262 -40.81 -0.52 -13.50
CA ASN A 262 -41.65 -1.13 -12.47
C ASN A 262 -42.48 -0.11 -11.68
N ASP A 263 -42.52 1.14 -12.13
CA ASP A 263 -43.25 2.22 -11.46
C ASP A 263 -44.77 2.03 -11.59
N PRO A 264 -45.58 2.30 -10.55
CA PRO A 264 -47.03 2.10 -10.60
C PRO A 264 -47.74 3.09 -11.52
N PHE A 265 -47.17 4.27 -11.81
CA PHE A 265 -47.78 5.25 -12.71
C PHE A 265 -47.45 4.99 -14.19
N ASN A 266 -46.75 3.90 -14.51
CA ASN A 266 -46.45 3.55 -15.90
C ASN A 266 -47.69 3.12 -16.70
N GLU A 267 -47.69 3.40 -18.01
CA GLU A 267 -48.78 3.15 -18.97
C GLU A 267 -49.15 1.67 -19.12
N PHE A 268 -48.22 0.75 -18.82
CA PHE A 268 -48.50 -0.67 -18.76
C PHE A 268 -48.04 -1.28 -17.44
N TYR A 269 -48.98 -1.89 -16.72
CA TYR A 269 -48.63 -2.75 -15.60
C TYR A 269 -48.10 -4.11 -16.10
N THR A 270 -47.16 -4.67 -15.35
CA THR A 270 -46.55 -5.99 -15.59
C THR A 270 -46.47 -6.77 -14.29
N GLY A 271 -46.09 -8.04 -14.34
CA GLY A 271 -45.89 -8.86 -13.13
C GLY A 271 -44.83 -8.32 -12.15
N THR A 272 -44.06 -7.30 -12.54
CA THR A 272 -43.06 -6.64 -11.71
C THR A 272 -43.43 -5.21 -11.31
N THR A 273 -44.64 -4.74 -11.65
CA THR A 273 -45.12 -3.42 -11.22
C THR A 273 -45.12 -3.31 -9.70
N SER A 274 -44.52 -2.25 -9.19
CA SER A 274 -44.45 -1.91 -7.77
C SER A 274 -45.86 -1.75 -7.20
N GLN A 275 -46.05 -2.24 -5.99
CA GLN A 275 -47.31 -2.11 -5.24
C GLN A 275 -47.21 -1.00 -4.17
N THR A 276 -46.27 -0.06 -4.35
CA THR A 276 -46.01 1.11 -3.50
C THR A 276 -45.70 2.33 -4.36
N LEU A 277 -45.94 3.54 -3.83
CA LEU A 277 -45.56 4.80 -4.48
C LEU A 277 -44.04 4.98 -4.50
N SER A 278 -43.50 5.41 -5.63
CA SER A 278 -42.13 5.82 -5.83
C SER A 278 -41.90 7.27 -5.40
N ALA A 279 -40.64 7.71 -5.37
CA ALA A 279 -40.32 9.11 -5.10
C ALA A 279 -40.82 10.07 -6.20
N VAL A 280 -40.95 9.58 -7.45
CA VAL A 280 -41.50 10.40 -8.52
C VAL A 280 -43.02 10.52 -8.42
N ASP A 281 -43.71 9.47 -7.98
CA ASP A 281 -45.16 9.49 -7.76
C ASP A 281 -45.54 10.55 -6.72
N LEU A 282 -44.79 10.62 -5.62
CA LEU A 282 -44.99 11.64 -4.59
C LEU A 282 -44.74 13.06 -5.12
N LYS A 283 -43.71 13.26 -5.96
CA LYS A 283 -43.48 14.56 -6.62
C LYS A 283 -44.62 14.94 -7.57
N GLN A 284 -45.19 13.97 -8.28
CA GLN A 284 -46.33 14.19 -9.17
C GLN A 284 -47.58 14.61 -8.37
N LEU A 285 -47.83 13.97 -7.22
CA LEU A 285 -48.94 14.35 -6.34
C LEU A 285 -48.72 15.73 -5.70
N ASP A 286 -47.49 16.05 -5.28
CA ASP A 286 -47.12 17.39 -4.80
C ASP A 286 -47.34 18.45 -5.88
N ALA A 287 -46.96 18.17 -7.13
CA ALA A 287 -47.21 19.05 -8.27
C ALA A 287 -48.70 19.30 -8.56
N LEU A 288 -49.58 18.36 -8.21
CA LEU A 288 -51.04 18.54 -8.29
C LEU A 288 -51.59 19.42 -7.15
N GLY A 289 -50.77 19.77 -6.17
CA GLY A 289 -51.11 20.62 -5.01
C GLY A 289 -51.33 19.87 -3.70
N PHE A 290 -51.17 18.54 -3.67
CA PHE A 290 -51.33 17.75 -2.44
C PHE A 290 -50.09 17.89 -1.53
N HIS A 291 -50.29 17.95 -0.21
CA HIS A 291 -49.18 18.01 0.74
C HIS A 291 -48.67 16.60 1.05
N VAL A 292 -47.56 16.21 0.44
CA VAL A 292 -46.96 14.90 0.69
C VAL A 292 -46.18 14.87 2.02
N ASN A 293 -46.27 13.75 2.72
CA ASN A 293 -45.51 13.46 3.94
C ASN A 293 -44.04 13.22 3.56
N HIS A 294 -43.27 14.29 3.46
CA HIS A 294 -41.85 14.21 3.14
C HIS A 294 -41.10 13.46 4.25
N PRO A 295 -40.28 12.43 3.96
CA PRO A 295 -39.28 12.00 4.92
C PRO A 295 -38.40 13.21 5.27
N PRO A 296 -38.00 13.38 6.55
CA PRO A 296 -37.21 14.53 6.95
C PRO A 296 -35.95 14.63 6.09
N ALA A 297 -35.61 15.84 5.63
CA ALA A 297 -34.39 16.09 4.88
C ALA A 297 -33.18 15.52 5.65
N LYS A 298 -32.30 14.80 4.95
CA LYS A 298 -31.11 14.15 5.53
C LYS A 298 -29.85 14.49 4.73
N PRO A 299 -28.67 14.49 5.38
CA PRO A 299 -27.40 14.52 4.67
C PRO A 299 -27.15 13.22 3.89
N ASP A 300 -26.23 13.28 2.92
CA ASP A 300 -25.74 12.16 2.10
C ASP A 300 -24.24 12.38 1.84
N LEU A 301 -23.40 11.84 2.70
CA LEU A 301 -21.97 12.03 2.78
C LEU A 301 -21.26 10.99 1.93
N THR A 302 -20.28 11.46 1.18
CA THR A 302 -19.52 10.62 0.28
C THR A 302 -18.04 11.00 0.34
N ALA A 303 -17.18 10.00 0.46
CA ALA A 303 -15.73 10.15 0.44
C ALA A 303 -15.19 9.80 -0.96
N SER A 304 -14.37 10.68 -1.54
CA SER A 304 -13.74 10.44 -2.83
C SER A 304 -12.28 10.92 -2.91
N PHE A 305 -11.51 10.28 -3.78
CA PHE A 305 -10.15 10.67 -4.14
C PHE A 305 -10.10 11.22 -5.57
N ASP A 306 -9.56 12.41 -5.76
CA ASP A 306 -9.36 12.99 -7.10
C ASP A 306 -8.03 12.56 -7.72
N SER A 307 -6.99 12.47 -6.90
CA SER A 307 -5.67 12.05 -7.37
C SER A 307 -4.81 11.44 -6.27
N VAL A 308 -3.80 10.68 -6.68
CA VAL A 308 -2.80 10.06 -5.82
C VAL A 308 -1.41 10.38 -6.38
N SER A 309 -0.52 10.94 -5.56
CA SER A 309 0.77 11.46 -6.02
C SER A 309 1.74 10.38 -6.52
N SER A 310 1.63 9.16 -6.00
CA SER A 310 2.28 7.97 -6.54
C SER A 310 1.39 6.74 -6.41
N THR A 311 1.30 5.97 -7.49
CA THR A 311 0.61 4.67 -7.53
C THR A 311 1.56 3.49 -7.42
N THR A 312 2.88 3.72 -7.29
CA THR A 312 3.88 2.69 -7.02
C THR A 312 4.65 3.04 -5.75
N ILE A 313 4.44 2.28 -4.69
CA ILE A 313 4.87 2.64 -3.33
C ILE A 313 5.55 1.42 -2.71
N ALA A 314 6.73 1.57 -2.12
CA ALA A 314 7.32 0.47 -1.36
C ALA A 314 6.53 0.21 -0.08
N ALA A 315 6.51 -1.04 0.40
CA ALA A 315 5.98 -1.32 1.74
C ALA A 315 6.68 -0.43 2.80
N GLY A 316 5.91 0.18 3.70
CA GLY A 316 6.42 1.16 4.67
C GLY A 316 6.60 2.58 4.12
N GLY A 317 6.44 2.76 2.81
CA GLY A 317 6.46 4.08 2.15
C GLY A 317 5.17 4.86 2.34
N SER A 318 5.12 6.06 1.76
CA SER A 318 3.95 6.93 1.82
C SER A 318 3.60 7.52 0.46
N THR A 319 2.32 7.84 0.28
CA THR A 319 1.80 8.62 -0.85
C THR A 319 0.93 9.75 -0.31
N SER A 320 0.55 10.71 -1.16
CA SER A 320 -0.43 11.74 -0.81
C SER A 320 -1.66 11.60 -1.68
N VAL A 321 -2.83 11.75 -1.09
CA VAL A 321 -4.11 11.72 -1.79
C VAL A 321 -4.79 13.08 -1.72
N ASP A 322 -5.49 13.41 -2.79
CA ASP A 322 -6.38 14.56 -2.84
C ASP A 322 -7.79 14.12 -2.46
N PHE A 323 -8.19 14.38 -1.22
CA PHE A 323 -9.37 13.83 -0.57
C PHE A 323 -10.51 14.84 -0.52
N TRP A 324 -11.70 14.39 -0.90
CA TRP A 324 -12.94 15.14 -0.86
C TRP A 324 -13.97 14.43 0.02
N MET A 325 -14.63 15.23 0.84
CA MET A 325 -15.82 14.87 1.59
C MET A 325 -16.97 15.72 1.08
N VAL A 326 -18.01 15.10 0.53
CA VAL A 326 -19.10 15.82 -0.16
C VAL A 326 -20.44 15.43 0.44
N ASN A 327 -21.32 16.40 0.67
CA ASN A 327 -22.71 16.18 1.04
C ASN A 327 -23.63 16.35 -0.18
N PHE A 328 -24.13 15.25 -0.73
CA PHE A 328 -25.13 15.20 -1.80
C PHE A 328 -26.58 15.30 -1.29
N GLY A 329 -26.78 15.27 0.03
CA GLY A 329 -28.07 15.30 0.68
C GLY A 329 -28.69 16.69 0.73
N ASN A 330 -30.00 16.75 0.92
CA ASN A 330 -30.77 18.00 0.98
C ASN A 330 -30.87 18.60 2.38
N ALA A 331 -30.19 18.03 3.38
CA ALA A 331 -29.98 18.64 4.69
C ALA A 331 -28.49 18.82 5.03
N PRO A 332 -28.14 19.78 5.90
CA PRO A 332 -26.79 19.90 6.43
C PRO A 332 -26.36 18.66 7.23
N ALA A 333 -25.08 18.32 7.12
CA ALA A 333 -24.42 17.31 7.95
C ALA A 333 -23.68 17.99 9.12
N ALA A 334 -23.69 17.35 10.29
CA ALA A 334 -22.78 17.71 11.37
C ALA A 334 -21.33 17.38 10.99
N ALA A 335 -20.35 17.85 11.77
CA ALA A 335 -18.96 17.45 11.59
C ALA A 335 -18.80 15.94 11.77
N SER A 336 -18.03 15.32 10.89
CA SER A 336 -17.83 13.86 10.86
C SER A 336 -16.37 13.50 10.59
N ILE A 337 -16.07 12.21 10.71
CA ILE A 337 -14.71 11.69 10.49
C ILE A 337 -14.79 10.64 9.39
N SER A 338 -13.94 10.77 8.38
CA SER A 338 -13.75 9.77 7.34
C SER A 338 -12.60 8.85 7.69
N GLY A 339 -12.74 7.56 7.37
CA GLY A 339 -11.66 6.58 7.46
C GLY A 339 -11.07 6.37 6.08
N LEU A 340 -9.74 6.41 5.97
CA LEU A 340 -9.03 6.11 4.73
C LEU A 340 -8.35 4.75 4.86
N TYR A 341 -8.63 3.85 3.93
CA TYR A 341 -8.33 2.43 4.05
C TYR A 341 -7.46 1.93 2.90
N LEU A 342 -6.77 0.83 3.17
CA LEU A 342 -6.06 0.00 2.22
C LEU A 342 -6.72 -1.39 2.15
N SER A 343 -7.14 -1.79 0.96
CA SER A 343 -7.79 -3.07 0.67
C SER A 343 -6.97 -3.91 -0.32
N THR A 344 -7.18 -5.22 -0.27
CA THR A 344 -6.67 -6.19 -1.25
C THR A 344 -7.55 -6.31 -2.49
N ASP A 345 -8.74 -5.71 -2.50
CA ASP A 345 -9.64 -5.68 -3.64
C ASP A 345 -10.25 -4.28 -3.84
N ALA A 346 -11.05 -4.11 -4.90
CA ALA A 346 -11.60 -2.82 -5.29
C ALA A 346 -12.81 -2.36 -4.43
N THR A 347 -13.19 -3.11 -3.41
CA THR A 347 -14.29 -2.77 -2.49
C THR A 347 -13.71 -2.32 -1.16
N ILE A 348 -14.03 -1.09 -0.76
CA ILE A 348 -13.56 -0.53 0.52
C ILE A 348 -14.64 -0.72 1.59
N THR A 349 -14.25 -1.35 2.68
CA THR A 349 -15.07 -1.66 3.85
C THR A 349 -14.34 -1.30 5.14
N THR A 350 -15.06 -1.22 6.25
CA THR A 350 -14.45 -1.01 7.58
C THR A 350 -13.65 -2.22 8.07
N GLY A 351 -13.68 -3.36 7.36
CA GLY A 351 -12.81 -4.52 7.62
C GLY A 351 -11.42 -4.41 7.00
N ASP A 352 -11.20 -3.43 6.12
CA ASP A 352 -9.91 -3.18 5.48
C ASP A 352 -8.91 -2.52 6.44
N THR A 353 -7.66 -2.40 6.00
CA THR A 353 -6.62 -1.80 6.83
C THR A 353 -6.80 -0.29 6.90
N LEU A 354 -7.26 0.23 8.04
CA LEU A 354 -7.33 1.67 8.29
C LEU A 354 -5.92 2.28 8.28
N LEU A 355 -5.65 3.20 7.35
CA LEU A 355 -4.38 3.91 7.23
C LEU A 355 -4.37 5.17 8.10
N THR A 356 -5.44 5.97 8.02
CA THR A 356 -5.61 7.20 8.78
C THR A 356 -7.07 7.64 8.81
N THR A 357 -7.38 8.62 9.65
CA THR A 357 -8.69 9.26 9.72
C THR A 357 -8.58 10.75 9.40
N VAL A 358 -9.60 11.29 8.74
CA VAL A 358 -9.67 12.70 8.35
C VAL A 358 -10.92 13.31 8.96
N ALA A 359 -10.76 14.38 9.74
CA ALA A 359 -11.90 15.11 10.29
C ALA A 359 -12.36 16.17 9.29
N SER A 360 -13.66 16.22 9.04
CA SER A 360 -14.29 17.25 8.22
C SER A 360 -15.25 18.10 9.06
N PRO A 361 -15.35 19.42 8.80
CA PRO A 361 -16.32 20.27 9.46
C PRO A 361 -17.76 19.88 9.08
N GLY A 362 -18.75 20.51 9.72
CA GLY A 362 -20.13 20.36 9.29
C GLY A 362 -20.31 20.89 7.87
N LEU A 363 -21.04 20.14 7.04
CA LEU A 363 -21.24 20.43 5.62
C LEU A 363 -22.66 20.92 5.37
N SER A 364 -22.80 21.94 4.53
CA SER A 364 -24.11 22.43 4.09
C SER A 364 -24.83 21.39 3.21
N ALA A 365 -26.14 21.56 3.00
CA ALA A 365 -26.89 20.77 2.01
C ALA A 365 -26.32 20.96 0.59
N ASN A 366 -26.53 19.97 -0.27
CA ASN A 366 -26.06 19.96 -1.64
C ASN A 366 -26.48 21.22 -2.41
N GLY A 367 -25.56 21.78 -3.19
CA GLY A 367 -25.75 23.03 -3.95
C GLY A 367 -25.58 24.32 -3.15
N ALA A 368 -25.55 24.27 -1.81
CA ALA A 368 -25.23 25.44 -0.98
C ALA A 368 -23.72 25.62 -0.79
N THR A 369 -23.26 26.84 -0.50
CA THR A 369 -21.84 27.07 -0.18
C THR A 369 -21.42 26.24 1.05
N GLY A 370 -20.30 25.54 0.95
CA GLY A 370 -19.79 24.67 2.02
C GLY A 370 -20.40 23.27 2.07
N TYR A 371 -20.99 22.77 0.99
CA TYR A 371 -21.48 21.39 0.88
C TYR A 371 -20.38 20.33 0.76
N TYR A 372 -19.11 20.75 0.68
CA TYR A 372 -17.95 19.86 0.63
C TYR A 372 -16.79 20.39 1.48
N ASP A 373 -15.87 19.49 1.78
CA ASP A 373 -14.55 19.76 2.36
C ASP A 373 -13.47 19.07 1.52
N HIS A 374 -12.32 19.73 1.36
CA HIS A 374 -11.23 19.31 0.48
C HIS A 374 -9.89 19.39 1.20
N GLN A 375 -9.15 18.28 1.24
CA GLN A 375 -7.89 18.17 1.97
C GLN A 375 -6.87 17.32 1.22
N THR A 376 -5.59 17.68 1.31
CA THR A 376 -4.48 16.80 0.89
C THR A 376 -3.99 16.00 2.09
N VAL A 377 -4.01 14.67 1.99
CA VAL A 377 -3.73 13.76 3.10
C VAL A 377 -2.56 12.84 2.76
N SER A 378 -1.60 12.71 3.66
CA SER A 378 -0.50 11.74 3.52
C SER A 378 -0.92 10.38 4.08
N LEU A 379 -0.75 9.33 3.29
CA LEU A 379 -1.05 7.94 3.63
C LEU A 379 0.27 7.16 3.75
N ALA A 380 0.55 6.64 4.93
CA ALA A 380 1.67 5.73 5.17
C ALA A 380 1.19 4.27 5.05
N LEU A 381 1.87 3.47 4.23
CA LEU A 381 1.56 2.05 4.08
C LEU A 381 2.24 1.22 5.18
N PRO A 382 1.62 0.14 5.67
CA PRO A 382 2.28 -0.79 6.57
C PRO A 382 3.60 -1.35 6.00
N ALA A 383 4.62 -1.48 6.85
CA ALA A 383 5.95 -1.94 6.45
C ALA A 383 6.02 -3.44 6.11
N ASN A 384 5.03 -4.21 6.58
CA ASN A 384 4.95 -5.67 6.43
C ASN A 384 4.10 -6.12 5.24
N LEU A 385 3.68 -5.21 4.36
CA LEU A 385 2.91 -5.58 3.17
C LEU A 385 3.76 -6.44 2.22
N ALA A 386 3.14 -7.50 1.71
CA ALA A 386 3.71 -8.27 0.61
C ALA A 386 3.64 -7.44 -0.69
N PRO A 387 4.64 -7.51 -1.58
CA PRO A 387 4.56 -6.88 -2.89
C PRO A 387 3.33 -7.39 -3.67
N GLY A 388 2.61 -6.48 -4.32
CA GLY A 388 1.37 -6.82 -5.02
C GLY A 388 0.50 -5.62 -5.35
N THR A 389 -0.70 -5.91 -5.85
CA THR A 389 -1.72 -4.90 -6.13
C THR A 389 -2.61 -4.70 -4.91
N TYR A 390 -2.86 -3.45 -4.56
CA TYR A 390 -3.77 -3.04 -3.50
C TYR A 390 -4.62 -1.86 -3.97
N TYR A 391 -5.62 -1.49 -3.18
CA TYR A 391 -6.52 -0.39 -3.47
C TYR A 391 -6.61 0.51 -2.25
N ILE A 392 -6.66 1.83 -2.47
CA ILE A 392 -6.93 2.80 -1.42
C ILE A 392 -8.25 3.51 -1.71
N GLY A 393 -9.04 3.77 -0.68
CA GLY A 393 -10.26 4.56 -0.77
C GLY A 393 -10.69 5.08 0.59
N GLY A 394 -11.76 5.88 0.61
CA GLY A 394 -12.31 6.47 1.82
C GLY A 394 -13.73 5.98 2.10
N ILE A 395 -14.11 5.97 3.37
CA ILE A 395 -15.49 5.83 3.83
C ILE A 395 -15.82 7.11 4.60
N ALA A 396 -16.79 7.86 4.10
CA ALA A 396 -17.35 9.02 4.79
C ALA A 396 -18.06 8.59 6.08
N ASP A 397 -17.92 9.40 7.14
CA ASP A 397 -18.49 9.12 8.46
C ASP A 397 -18.31 7.65 8.89
N TYR A 398 -17.07 7.15 8.88
CA TYR A 398 -16.80 5.71 8.98
C TYR A 398 -17.30 5.04 10.27
N ASN A 399 -17.68 5.84 11.28
CA ASN A 399 -18.28 5.38 12.53
C ASN A 399 -19.81 5.32 12.50
N ASN A 400 -20.44 5.70 11.38
CA ASN A 400 -21.89 5.73 11.19
C ASN A 400 -22.59 6.55 12.29
N ALA A 401 -22.10 7.76 12.54
CA ALA A 401 -22.55 8.65 13.60
C ALA A 401 -23.68 9.59 13.15
N ILE A 402 -23.77 9.87 11.86
CA ILE A 402 -24.78 10.70 11.21
C ILE A 402 -25.74 9.77 10.48
N SER A 403 -27.05 9.97 10.66
CA SER A 403 -28.04 9.23 9.88
C SER A 403 -28.29 9.92 8.54
N GLU A 404 -28.12 9.17 7.47
CA GLU A 404 -28.06 9.70 6.11
C GLU A 404 -29.29 9.28 5.28
N SER A 405 -29.46 9.88 4.10
CA SER A 405 -30.47 9.43 3.13
C SER A 405 -30.06 8.11 2.47
N ASN A 406 -28.76 7.84 2.37
CA ASN A 406 -28.21 6.60 1.86
C ASN A 406 -26.93 6.27 2.63
N GLU A 407 -26.91 5.12 3.32
CA GLU A 407 -25.77 4.67 4.12
C GLU A 407 -24.82 3.74 3.32
N ALA A 408 -25.18 3.43 2.07
CA ALA A 408 -24.50 2.42 1.26
C ALA A 408 -23.52 3.03 0.24
N ASN A 409 -23.45 4.36 0.13
CA ASN A 409 -22.64 5.09 -0.86
C ASN A 409 -21.55 5.98 -0.23
N ASN A 410 -21.25 5.81 1.05
CA ASN A 410 -20.21 6.57 1.75
C ASN A 410 -18.80 6.34 1.17
N ASN A 411 -18.62 5.33 0.32
CA ASN A 411 -17.40 4.97 -0.40
C ASN A 411 -17.56 5.15 -1.93
N HIS A 412 -17.18 6.32 -2.47
CA HIS A 412 -17.44 6.65 -3.87
C HIS A 412 -16.55 5.89 -4.86
N ASN A 413 -15.23 6.00 -4.66
CA ASN A 413 -14.24 5.53 -5.61
C ASN A 413 -13.01 4.98 -4.89
N VAL A 414 -12.21 4.25 -5.67
CA VAL A 414 -10.96 3.62 -5.22
C VAL A 414 -9.85 3.92 -6.21
N THR A 415 -8.63 4.00 -5.70
CA THR A 415 -7.42 4.07 -6.52
C THR A 415 -6.59 2.81 -6.35
N GLN A 416 -6.28 2.15 -7.46
CA GLN A 416 -5.36 1.02 -7.47
C GLN A 416 -3.92 1.52 -7.27
N ILE A 417 -3.16 0.83 -6.42
CA ILE A 417 -1.75 1.04 -6.20
C ILE A 417 -0.98 -0.28 -6.34
N THR A 418 0.31 -0.17 -6.67
CA THR A 418 1.26 -1.28 -6.67
C THR A 418 2.21 -1.12 -5.50
N VAL A 419 2.18 -2.09 -4.59
CA VAL A 419 3.12 -2.18 -3.47
C VAL A 419 4.34 -2.96 -3.93
N THR A 420 5.53 -2.37 -3.77
CA THR A 420 6.81 -3.01 -4.07
C THR A 420 7.52 -3.44 -2.78
N ALA A 421 8.50 -4.34 -2.91
CA ALA A 421 9.36 -4.69 -1.79
C ALA A 421 10.12 -3.44 -1.30
N PRO A 422 10.38 -3.32 0.01
CA PRO A 422 11.22 -2.25 0.53
C PRO A 422 12.60 -2.31 -0.13
N ALA A 423 13.18 -1.14 -0.40
CA ALA A 423 14.56 -1.06 -0.87
C ALA A 423 15.49 -1.66 0.18
N LYS A 424 16.54 -2.35 -0.27
CA LYS A 424 17.57 -2.95 0.59
C LYS A 424 18.95 -2.35 0.29
N PRO A 425 19.87 -2.37 1.27
CA PRO A 425 21.29 -2.13 1.01
C PRO A 425 21.91 -3.26 0.17
N ASP A 426 23.11 -3.00 -0.37
CA ASP A 426 23.93 -3.96 -1.15
C ASP A 426 25.40 -3.64 -0.90
N LEU A 427 26.01 -4.28 0.08
CA LEU A 427 27.33 -4.02 0.58
C LEU A 427 28.36 -4.86 -0.16
N THR A 428 29.48 -4.24 -0.52
CA THR A 428 30.59 -4.96 -1.14
C THR A 428 31.92 -4.43 -0.62
N ALA A 429 32.86 -5.35 -0.35
CA ALA A 429 34.22 -5.01 0.01
C ALA A 429 35.12 -5.04 -1.22
N SER A 430 35.84 -3.94 -1.48
CA SER A 430 36.73 -3.79 -2.63
C SER A 430 38.12 -3.34 -2.20
N PHE A 431 39.14 -4.11 -2.56
CA PHE A 431 40.54 -3.79 -2.34
C PHE A 431 41.03 -2.86 -3.44
N ASP A 432 41.67 -1.76 -3.05
CA ASP A 432 42.22 -0.77 -3.99
C ASP A 432 43.72 -0.96 -4.17
N SER A 433 44.46 -1.09 -3.06
CA SER A 433 45.92 -1.25 -3.11
C SER A 433 46.48 -2.08 -1.97
N VAL A 434 47.66 -2.67 -2.22
CA VAL A 434 48.43 -3.43 -1.22
C VAL A 434 49.88 -2.95 -1.26
N SER A 435 50.42 -2.55 -0.11
CA SER A 435 51.75 -1.95 -0.01
C SER A 435 52.91 -2.86 -0.43
N SER A 436 52.73 -4.18 -0.28
CA SER A 436 53.64 -5.21 -0.80
C SER A 436 52.86 -6.45 -1.21
N THR A 437 53.17 -6.99 -2.39
CA THR A 437 52.63 -8.27 -2.89
C THR A 437 53.62 -9.43 -2.71
N THR A 438 54.80 -9.21 -2.12
CA THR A 438 55.75 -10.26 -1.75
C THR A 438 56.06 -10.16 -0.27
N ILE A 439 55.62 -11.14 0.51
CA ILE A 439 55.58 -11.06 1.98
C ILE A 439 56.15 -12.37 2.54
N ALA A 440 57.09 -12.31 3.48
CA ALA A 440 57.54 -13.52 4.16
C ALA A 440 56.41 -14.08 5.06
N ALA A 441 56.38 -15.39 5.27
CA ALA A 441 55.51 -15.96 6.31
C ALA A 441 55.76 -15.27 7.67
N GLY A 442 54.70 -14.88 8.36
CA GLY A 442 54.79 -14.09 9.61
C GLY A 442 55.00 -12.58 9.40
N GLY A 443 55.21 -12.13 8.16
CA GLY A 443 55.30 -10.72 7.80
C GLY A 443 53.93 -10.04 7.71
N SER A 444 53.93 -8.75 7.38
CA SER A 444 52.71 -7.95 7.24
C SER A 444 52.72 -7.08 6.00
N THR A 445 51.53 -6.72 5.52
CA THR A 445 51.32 -5.72 4.46
C THR A 445 50.15 -4.82 4.83
N ASN A 446 50.18 -3.56 4.43
CA ASN A 446 49.01 -2.69 4.53
C ASN A 446 48.14 -2.82 3.28
N VAL A 447 46.83 -2.79 3.49
CA VAL A 447 45.80 -2.83 2.45
C VAL A 447 44.92 -1.60 2.58
N ASP A 448 44.71 -0.91 1.47
CA ASP A 448 43.65 0.09 1.32
C ASP A 448 42.42 -0.58 0.71
N PHE A 449 41.29 -0.50 1.41
CA PHE A 449 40.05 -1.11 0.95
C PHE A 449 38.83 -0.23 1.25
N TRP A 450 37.78 -0.47 0.47
CA TRP A 450 36.51 0.24 0.50
C TRP A 450 35.40 -0.74 0.88
N VAL A 451 34.46 -0.27 1.69
CA VAL A 451 33.13 -0.89 1.83
C VAL A 451 32.15 0.05 1.16
N VAL A 452 31.40 -0.46 0.17
CA VAL A 452 30.51 0.37 -0.65
C VAL A 452 29.10 -0.20 -0.58
N ASN A 453 28.11 0.68 -0.37
CA ASN A 453 26.70 0.35 -0.52
C ASN A 453 26.22 0.69 -1.95
N LEU A 454 26.04 -0.33 -2.77
CA LEU A 454 25.48 -0.26 -4.12
C LEU A 454 23.93 -0.22 -4.13
N GLY A 455 23.31 -0.46 -2.97
CA GLY A 455 21.87 -0.61 -2.79
C GLY A 455 21.13 0.72 -2.69
N LYS A 456 19.80 0.66 -2.81
CA LYS A 456 18.92 1.84 -2.79
C LYS A 456 18.46 2.24 -1.40
N ALA A 457 18.76 1.45 -0.37
CA ALA A 457 18.51 1.79 1.02
C ALA A 457 19.82 1.95 1.80
N ALA A 458 19.76 2.69 2.90
CA ALA A 458 20.88 2.80 3.81
C ALA A 458 21.13 1.46 4.53
N ALA A 459 22.40 1.15 4.76
CA ALA A 459 22.84 0.05 5.60
C ALA A 459 23.12 0.54 7.02
N ALA A 460 22.78 -0.29 8.03
CA ALA A 460 23.32 -0.10 9.37
C ALA A 460 24.85 -0.34 9.37
N GLY A 461 25.53 0.00 10.47
CA GLY A 461 26.95 -0.30 10.60
C GLY A 461 27.19 -1.82 10.57
N SER A 462 28.21 -2.25 9.82
CA SER A 462 28.54 -3.66 9.59
C SER A 462 30.02 -3.93 9.86
N THR A 463 30.40 -5.20 9.88
CA THR A 463 31.81 -5.60 10.03
C THR A 463 32.25 -6.37 8.80
N SER A 464 33.36 -5.97 8.19
CA SER A 464 34.02 -6.71 7.12
C SER A 464 35.03 -7.70 7.70
N GLY A 465 35.10 -8.90 7.13
CA GLY A 465 36.15 -9.88 7.42
C GLY A 465 37.20 -9.83 6.31
N LEU A 466 38.48 -9.74 6.67
CA LEU A 466 39.60 -9.75 5.71
C LEU A 466 40.31 -11.09 5.80
N TYR A 467 40.42 -11.78 4.66
CA TYR A 467 40.80 -13.18 4.59
C TYR A 467 42.03 -13.41 3.70
N LEU A 468 42.72 -14.51 3.97
CA LEU A 468 43.77 -15.11 3.15
C LEU A 468 43.28 -16.46 2.61
N SER A 469 43.30 -16.61 1.29
CA SER A 469 42.91 -17.82 0.59
C SER A 469 44.05 -18.41 -0.26
N THR A 470 43.95 -19.71 -0.53
CA THR A 470 44.80 -20.44 -1.47
C THR A 470 44.33 -20.34 -2.93
N ASP A 471 43.13 -19.79 -3.17
CA ASP A 471 42.60 -19.53 -4.51
C ASP A 471 41.98 -18.13 -4.62
N ALA A 472 41.54 -17.76 -5.82
CA ALA A 472 41.05 -16.41 -6.11
C ALA A 472 39.60 -16.14 -5.62
N THR A 473 38.98 -17.09 -4.91
CA THR A 473 37.61 -16.99 -4.37
C THR A 473 37.68 -16.82 -2.87
N ILE A 474 37.24 -15.67 -2.36
CA ILE A 474 37.19 -15.42 -0.92
C ILE A 474 35.85 -15.87 -0.36
N THR A 475 35.90 -16.71 0.68
CA THR A 475 34.77 -17.24 1.43
C THR A 475 35.05 -17.15 2.93
N THR A 476 34.01 -17.33 3.75
CA THR A 476 34.17 -17.39 5.22
C THR A 476 34.88 -18.66 5.71
N GLY A 477 35.20 -19.61 4.82
CA GLY A 477 36.02 -20.78 5.11
C GLY A 477 37.53 -20.55 4.99
N ASP A 478 37.95 -19.41 4.43
CA ASP A 478 39.35 -19.03 4.30
C ASP A 478 39.95 -18.58 5.65
N THR A 479 41.26 -18.34 5.67
CA THR A 479 41.94 -17.91 6.89
C THR A 479 41.60 -16.45 7.19
N LEU A 480 40.78 -16.21 8.21
CA LEU A 480 40.49 -14.85 8.70
C LEU A 480 41.76 -14.22 9.28
N LEU A 481 42.20 -13.11 8.70
CA LEU A 481 43.36 -12.34 9.17
C LEU A 481 42.96 -11.30 10.22
N THR A 482 41.89 -10.55 9.95
CA THR A 482 41.35 -9.53 10.86
C THR A 482 39.92 -9.15 10.46
N THR A 483 39.25 -8.38 11.32
CA THR A 483 37.93 -7.79 11.08
C THR A 483 37.98 -6.28 11.18
N VAL A 484 37.17 -5.60 10.37
CA VAL A 484 37.14 -4.14 10.30
C VAL A 484 35.71 -3.66 10.37
N ALA A 485 35.41 -2.76 11.31
CA ALA A 485 34.07 -2.19 11.46
C ALA A 485 33.90 -1.00 10.50
N SER A 486 32.75 -0.92 9.83
CA SER A 486 32.32 0.22 9.05
C SER A 486 31.09 0.89 9.68
N PRO A 487 30.98 2.22 9.61
CA PRO A 487 29.79 2.93 10.06
C PRO A 487 28.57 2.59 9.19
N GLY A 488 27.39 3.07 9.56
CA GLY A 488 26.21 2.98 8.69
C GLY A 488 26.44 3.74 7.39
N LEU A 489 26.11 3.10 6.26
CA LEU A 489 26.34 3.64 4.92
C LEU A 489 25.03 4.10 4.29
N SER A 490 25.03 5.29 3.72
CA SER A 490 23.89 5.82 2.98
C SER A 490 23.59 4.98 1.72
N ALA A 491 22.41 5.15 1.13
CA ALA A 491 22.08 4.55 -0.16
C ALA A 491 23.02 5.02 -1.27
N ASN A 492 23.19 4.20 -2.30
CA ASN A 492 24.06 4.46 -3.43
C ASN A 492 23.80 5.83 -4.09
N GLY A 493 24.86 6.59 -4.33
CA GLY A 493 24.82 7.94 -4.91
C GLY A 493 24.54 9.06 -3.91
N ALA A 494 24.15 8.76 -2.67
CA ALA A 494 24.05 9.75 -1.59
C ALA A 494 25.40 9.95 -0.89
N THR A 495 25.62 11.10 -0.25
CA THR A 495 26.84 11.31 0.55
C THR A 495 26.95 10.27 1.68
N GLY A 496 28.12 9.65 1.80
CA GLY A 496 28.38 8.61 2.81
C GLY A 496 27.95 7.19 2.41
N TYR A 497 27.80 6.90 1.11
CA TYR A 497 27.49 5.54 0.62
C TYR A 497 28.67 4.57 0.64
N TYR A 498 29.86 5.02 1.03
CA TYR A 498 31.05 4.20 1.17
C TYR A 498 31.84 4.56 2.43
N ASP A 499 32.71 3.65 2.84
CA ASP A 499 33.74 3.82 3.86
C ASP A 499 35.10 3.35 3.30
N HIS A 500 36.17 4.05 3.65
CA HIS A 500 37.52 3.78 3.16
C HIS A 500 38.50 3.66 4.32
N GLN A 501 39.23 2.55 4.38
CA GLN A 501 40.14 2.26 5.48
C GLN A 501 41.45 1.65 4.99
N THR A 502 42.55 2.00 5.67
CA THR A 502 43.85 1.37 5.53
C THR A 502 44.11 0.46 6.72
N VAL A 503 44.38 -0.82 6.49
CA VAL A 503 44.54 -1.83 7.56
C VAL A 503 45.81 -2.64 7.36
N SER A 504 46.56 -2.87 8.44
CA SER A 504 47.72 -3.76 8.44
C SER A 504 47.29 -5.21 8.61
N LEU A 505 47.66 -6.05 7.66
CA LEU A 505 47.38 -7.49 7.64
C LEU A 505 48.66 -8.26 7.96
N ALA A 506 48.65 -8.99 9.07
CA ALA A 506 49.71 -9.91 9.44
C ALA A 506 49.41 -11.31 8.87
N LEU A 507 50.36 -11.91 8.17
CA LEU A 507 50.24 -13.27 7.66
C LEU A 507 50.64 -14.29 8.74
N PRO A 508 50.00 -15.47 8.79
CA PRO A 508 50.44 -16.55 9.67
C PRO A 508 51.92 -16.93 9.44
N ALA A 509 52.64 -17.21 10.53
CA ALA A 509 54.08 -17.55 10.49
C ALA A 509 54.37 -18.94 9.91
N ASN A 510 53.36 -19.82 9.88
CA ASN A 510 53.47 -21.21 9.44
C ASN A 510 53.04 -21.43 7.97
N LEU A 511 52.86 -20.35 7.19
CA LEU A 511 52.51 -20.49 5.78
C LEU A 511 53.66 -21.11 4.98
N ALA A 512 53.33 -22.07 4.13
CA ALA A 512 54.27 -22.56 3.14
C ALA A 512 54.51 -21.47 2.06
N PRO A 513 55.74 -21.35 1.53
CA PRO A 513 56.00 -20.45 0.41
C PRO A 513 55.11 -20.79 -0.80
N GLY A 514 54.54 -19.79 -1.46
CA GLY A 514 53.61 -20.00 -2.57
C GLY A 514 52.76 -18.78 -2.90
N THR A 515 51.82 -18.97 -3.82
CA THR A 515 50.83 -17.95 -4.19
C THR A 515 49.61 -18.04 -3.28
N TYR A 516 49.17 -16.88 -2.77
CA TYR A 516 47.94 -16.74 -2.01
C TYR A 516 47.16 -15.52 -2.49
N TYR A 517 45.94 -15.37 -2.02
CA TYR A 517 45.04 -14.27 -2.36
C TYR A 517 44.51 -13.65 -1.08
N ILE A 518 44.49 -12.31 -1.02
CA ILE A 518 43.83 -11.57 0.05
C ILE A 518 42.60 -10.87 -0.52
N GLY A 519 41.53 -10.86 0.25
CA GLY A 519 40.32 -10.11 -0.07
C GLY A 519 39.42 -9.96 1.14
N GLY A 520 38.27 -9.33 0.94
CA GLY A 520 37.34 -9.01 2.01
C GLY A 520 35.93 -9.48 1.70
N ILE A 521 35.16 -9.73 2.76
CA ILE A 521 33.72 -9.93 2.69
C ILE A 521 33.09 -8.83 3.54
N ALA A 522 32.35 -7.92 2.91
CA ALA A 522 31.54 -6.95 3.64
C ALA A 522 30.43 -7.66 4.43
N ASP A 523 30.11 -7.16 5.62
CA ASP A 523 29.13 -7.78 6.52
C ASP A 523 29.33 -9.30 6.67
N TYR A 524 30.56 -9.74 7.00
CA TYR A 524 30.96 -11.15 6.88
C TYR A 524 30.14 -12.14 7.75
N ASN A 525 29.39 -11.63 8.72
CA ASN A 525 28.48 -12.38 9.58
C ASN A 525 27.03 -12.40 9.07
N ASN A 526 26.75 -11.81 7.91
CA ASN A 526 25.44 -11.77 7.26
C ASN A 526 24.34 -11.19 8.19
N ALA A 527 24.67 -10.10 8.89
CA ALA A 527 23.80 -9.46 9.88
C ALA A 527 22.79 -8.49 9.24
N ILE A 528 23.10 -7.94 8.07
CA ILE A 528 22.25 -7.03 7.31
C ILE A 528 21.63 -7.83 6.16
N SER A 529 20.31 -7.70 5.97
CA SER A 529 19.64 -8.30 4.81
C SER A 529 19.76 -7.41 3.59
N GLU A 530 20.37 -7.94 2.54
CA GLU A 530 20.78 -7.17 1.37
C GLU A 530 19.92 -7.48 0.14
N SER A 531 20.03 -6.66 -0.92
CA SER A 531 19.43 -6.99 -2.21
C SER A 531 20.20 -8.08 -2.96
N ASN A 532 21.49 -8.25 -2.65
CA ASN A 532 22.34 -9.30 -3.18
C ASN A 532 23.36 -9.70 -2.11
N GLU A 533 23.32 -10.95 -1.66
CA GLU A 533 24.25 -11.48 -0.62
C GLU A 533 25.47 -12.16 -1.25
N ALA A 534 25.50 -12.28 -2.59
CA ALA A 534 26.50 -13.07 -3.31
C ALA A 534 27.69 -12.23 -3.82
N ASN A 535 27.67 -10.91 -3.63
CA ASN A 535 28.66 -9.96 -4.16
C ASN A 535 29.39 -9.17 -3.06
N ASN A 536 29.36 -9.64 -1.81
CA ASN A 536 30.02 -8.96 -0.70
C ASN A 536 31.56 -9.01 -0.79
N ASN A 537 32.11 -9.78 -1.74
CA ASN A 537 33.53 -10.02 -2.00
C ASN A 537 33.95 -9.56 -3.42
N HIS A 538 34.00 -8.24 -3.65
CA HIS A 538 34.14 -7.66 -5.00
C HIS A 538 35.36 -8.18 -5.79
N ASN A 539 36.53 -8.17 -5.16
CA ASN A 539 37.80 -8.48 -5.79
C ASN A 539 38.82 -9.06 -4.79
N VAL A 540 39.94 -9.54 -5.34
CA VAL A 540 41.06 -10.10 -4.59
C VAL A 540 42.38 -9.52 -5.08
N THR A 541 43.38 -9.51 -4.20
CA THR A 541 44.76 -9.23 -4.58
C THR A 541 45.61 -10.48 -4.40
N GLN A 542 46.31 -10.88 -5.46
CA GLN A 542 47.28 -11.96 -5.39
C GLN A 542 48.56 -11.49 -4.68
N ILE A 543 49.07 -12.33 -3.78
CA ILE A 543 50.35 -12.15 -3.09
C ILE A 543 51.23 -13.39 -3.24
N THR A 544 52.54 -13.20 -3.13
CA THR A 544 53.53 -14.27 -3.05
C THR A 544 54.06 -14.33 -1.62
N VAL A 545 53.86 -15.47 -0.98
CA VAL A 545 54.43 -15.77 0.34
C VAL A 545 55.80 -16.41 0.15
N THR A 546 56.82 -15.83 0.77
CA THR A 546 58.18 -16.39 0.78
C THR A 546 58.48 -17.08 2.10
N ALA A 547 59.52 -17.92 2.12
CA ALA A 547 60.03 -18.48 3.37
C ALA A 547 60.42 -17.34 4.34
N PRO A 548 60.30 -17.56 5.66
CA PRO A 548 60.84 -16.63 6.63
C PRO A 548 62.35 -16.48 6.42
N ALA A 549 62.88 -15.28 6.69
CA ALA A 549 64.33 -15.10 6.72
C ALA A 549 64.91 -15.93 7.88
N LEU A 550 66.05 -16.59 7.63
CA LEU A 550 66.78 -17.37 8.64
C LEU A 550 68.16 -16.74 8.92
N PRO A 551 68.72 -16.93 10.13
CA PRO A 551 70.13 -16.65 10.41
C PRO A 551 71.06 -17.61 9.66
N ASP A 552 72.36 -17.31 9.65
CA ASP A 552 73.43 -18.14 9.05
C ASP A 552 74.73 -17.89 9.84
N LEU A 553 74.95 -18.67 10.88
CA LEU A 553 76.02 -18.56 11.86
C LEU A 553 77.25 -19.29 11.37
N THR A 554 78.40 -18.66 11.56
CA THR A 554 79.68 -19.24 11.17
C THR A 554 80.73 -18.86 12.19
N ALA A 555 81.47 -19.85 12.71
CA ALA A 555 82.63 -19.61 13.56
C ALA A 555 83.92 -19.58 12.73
N SER A 556 84.78 -18.60 12.98
CA SER A 556 86.06 -18.43 12.30
C SER A 556 87.16 -18.03 13.28
N PHE A 557 88.30 -18.72 13.24
CA PHE A 557 89.49 -18.27 13.95
C PHE A 557 90.09 -17.07 13.24
N ASP A 558 90.40 -16.04 14.02
CA ASP A 558 91.15 -14.86 13.59
C ASP A 558 92.66 -15.09 13.78
N SER A 559 93.04 -15.59 14.96
CA SER A 559 94.42 -15.88 15.29
C SER A 559 94.57 -17.04 16.28
N VAL A 560 95.71 -17.76 16.20
CA VAL A 560 96.10 -18.79 17.16
C VAL A 560 97.52 -18.49 17.63
N SER A 561 97.67 -18.26 18.94
CA SER A 561 98.93 -17.74 19.53
C SER A 561 100.13 -18.70 19.41
N SER A 562 99.89 -20.01 19.39
CA SER A 562 100.92 -21.02 19.10
C SER A 562 100.32 -22.18 18.30
N THR A 563 101.01 -22.59 17.24
CA THR A 563 100.67 -23.79 16.46
C THR A 563 101.58 -24.97 16.78
N THR A 564 102.52 -24.83 17.72
CA THR A 564 103.33 -25.95 18.26
C THR A 564 103.10 -26.05 19.76
N ILE A 565 102.39 -27.09 20.19
CA ILE A 565 101.83 -27.19 21.54
C ILE A 565 102.19 -28.56 22.11
N ALA A 566 102.67 -28.63 23.36
CA ALA A 566 102.90 -29.93 23.99
C ALA A 566 101.56 -30.63 24.28
N ALA A 567 101.53 -31.96 24.34
CA ALA A 567 100.35 -32.68 24.86
C ALA A 567 99.99 -32.17 26.27
N GLY A 568 98.72 -31.82 26.51
CA GLY A 568 98.27 -31.17 27.75
C GLY A 568 98.58 -29.68 27.86
N GLY A 569 99.28 -29.10 26.88
CA GLY A 569 99.53 -27.66 26.78
C GLY A 569 98.35 -26.89 26.21
N SER A 570 98.44 -25.57 26.21
CA SER A 570 97.36 -24.68 25.78
C SER A 570 97.83 -23.66 24.75
N THR A 571 96.89 -23.18 23.94
CA THR A 571 97.06 -22.01 23.06
C THR A 571 95.88 -21.06 23.26
N ASN A 572 96.12 -19.76 23.14
CA ASN A 572 95.04 -18.79 23.00
C ASN A 572 94.57 -18.74 21.54
N VAL A 573 93.26 -18.58 21.36
CA VAL A 573 92.58 -18.43 20.08
C VAL A 573 91.70 -17.19 20.15
N ASP A 574 91.90 -16.27 19.22
CA ASP A 574 90.96 -15.18 18.92
C ASP A 574 90.04 -15.67 17.80
N PHE A 575 88.73 -15.50 17.95
CA PHE A 575 87.75 -15.99 16.99
C PHE A 575 86.52 -15.07 16.89
N TRP A 576 85.83 -15.20 15.77
CA TRP A 576 84.57 -14.54 15.46
C TRP A 576 83.45 -15.57 15.34
N VAL A 577 82.26 -15.21 15.81
CA VAL A 577 80.99 -15.82 15.38
C VAL A 577 80.26 -14.77 14.59
N VAL A 578 79.92 -15.06 13.34
CA VAL A 578 79.29 -14.10 12.43
C VAL A 578 77.97 -14.66 11.93
N ASN A 579 76.92 -13.84 11.93
CA ASN A 579 75.65 -14.13 11.28
C ASN A 579 75.63 -13.51 9.87
N PHE A 580 75.81 -14.34 8.84
CA PHE A 580 75.68 -13.95 7.42
C PHE A 580 74.22 -13.94 6.93
N GLY A 581 73.28 -14.38 7.77
CA GLY A 581 71.87 -14.55 7.44
C GLY A 581 71.08 -13.24 7.46
N LYS A 582 69.87 -13.28 6.90
CA LYS A 582 68.97 -12.11 6.81
C LYS A 582 68.06 -11.95 8.02
N ALA A 583 68.05 -12.89 8.95
CA ALA A 583 67.35 -12.78 10.22
C ALA A 583 68.33 -12.76 11.39
N ALA A 584 67.85 -12.24 12.52
CA ALA A 584 68.58 -12.32 13.78
C ALA A 584 68.63 -13.77 14.29
N ALA A 585 69.76 -14.17 14.85
CA ALA A 585 69.91 -15.42 15.57
C ALA A 585 69.64 -15.19 17.06
N ALA A 586 68.99 -16.17 17.70
CA ALA A 586 68.96 -16.26 19.16
C ALA A 586 70.38 -16.50 19.72
N PRO A 587 70.62 -16.33 21.03
CA PRO A 587 71.90 -16.71 21.63
C PRO A 587 72.23 -18.19 21.35
N SER A 588 73.48 -18.46 20.99
CA SER A 588 73.96 -19.80 20.62
C SER A 588 75.28 -20.13 21.32
N THR A 589 75.72 -21.39 21.23
CA THR A 589 77.00 -21.82 21.80
C THR A 589 77.89 -22.40 20.70
N SER A 590 79.12 -21.91 20.59
CA SER A 590 80.14 -22.46 19.70
C SER A 590 80.94 -23.56 20.40
N GLY A 591 81.17 -24.68 19.71
CA GLY A 591 82.01 -25.78 20.19
C GLY A 591 83.39 -25.72 19.55
N PHE A 592 84.44 -25.89 20.34
CA PHE A 592 85.84 -25.88 19.89
C PHE A 592 86.41 -27.28 19.93
N TYR A 593 86.94 -27.75 18.82
CA TYR A 593 87.27 -29.16 18.63
C TYR A 593 88.72 -29.36 18.24
N PHE A 594 89.25 -30.52 18.63
CA PHE A 594 90.54 -31.06 18.26
C PHE A 594 90.34 -32.31 17.41
N SER A 595 90.90 -32.30 16.20
CA SER A 595 90.71 -33.33 15.18
C SER A 595 92.04 -33.90 14.66
N THR A 596 91.96 -35.14 14.18
CA THR A 596 93.05 -35.82 13.46
C THR A 596 93.14 -35.45 11.98
N ASP A 597 92.13 -34.77 11.44
CA ASP A 597 92.13 -34.30 10.05
C ASP A 597 91.57 -32.87 9.93
N ALA A 598 91.62 -32.31 8.73
CA ALA A 598 91.25 -30.92 8.48
C ALA A 598 89.72 -30.67 8.46
N THR A 599 88.89 -31.69 8.69
CA THR A 599 87.43 -31.61 8.69
C THR A 599 86.93 -31.63 10.12
N ILE A 600 86.60 -30.46 10.66
CA ILE A 600 86.05 -30.38 12.01
C ILE A 600 84.57 -30.74 12.00
N THR A 601 84.21 -31.71 12.83
CA THR A 601 82.85 -32.20 13.04
C THR A 601 82.54 -32.30 14.54
N THR A 602 81.26 -32.44 14.89
CA THR A 602 80.86 -32.68 16.30
C THR A 602 81.28 -34.05 16.84
N GLY A 603 81.85 -34.93 16.00
CA GLY A 603 82.46 -36.20 16.40
C GLY A 603 83.92 -36.08 16.86
N ASP A 604 84.57 -34.93 16.65
CA ASP A 604 85.93 -34.67 17.11
C ASP A 604 86.01 -34.45 18.62
N THR A 605 87.23 -34.34 19.16
CA THR A 605 87.42 -34.14 20.59
C THR A 605 87.05 -32.70 20.98
N LEU A 606 85.92 -32.51 21.67
CA LEU A 606 85.52 -31.21 22.20
C LEU A 606 86.51 -30.73 23.28
N LEU A 607 87.12 -29.57 23.06
CA LEU A 607 88.07 -28.93 23.98
C LEU A 607 87.39 -27.92 24.91
N SER A 608 86.46 -27.13 24.38
CA SER A 608 85.79 -26.06 25.11
C SER A 608 84.50 -25.65 24.38
N THR A 609 83.63 -24.91 25.08
CA THR A 609 82.43 -24.29 24.53
C THR A 609 82.36 -22.82 24.93
N VAL A 610 81.90 -21.96 24.03
CA VAL A 610 81.74 -20.52 24.31
C VAL A 610 80.36 -20.08 23.88
N ALA A 611 79.65 -19.38 24.77
CA ALA A 611 78.36 -18.78 24.45
C ALA A 611 78.56 -17.46 23.69
N SER A 612 77.74 -17.25 22.66
CA SER A 612 77.59 -15.96 21.98
C SER A 612 76.21 -15.37 22.29
N PRO A 613 76.09 -14.05 22.42
CA PRO A 613 74.78 -13.39 22.55
C PRO A 613 73.96 -13.56 21.26
N GLY A 614 72.69 -13.15 21.29
CA GLY A 614 71.89 -13.10 20.06
C GLY A 614 72.53 -12.14 19.05
N LEU A 615 72.71 -12.61 17.82
CA LEU A 615 73.35 -11.84 16.75
C LEU A 615 72.30 -11.27 15.82
N THR A 616 72.40 -9.99 15.48
CA THR A 616 71.47 -9.35 14.54
C THR A 616 71.71 -9.83 13.10
N ALA A 617 70.82 -9.48 12.18
CA ALA A 617 70.96 -9.86 10.77
C ALA A 617 72.21 -9.23 10.14
N ASN A 618 72.77 -9.90 9.13
CA ASN A 618 73.97 -9.47 8.43
C ASN A 618 73.86 -8.01 7.93
N GLY A 619 74.92 -7.23 8.14
CA GLY A 619 74.99 -5.81 7.78
C GLY A 619 74.30 -4.86 8.76
N THR A 620 73.70 -5.36 9.85
CA THR A 620 73.17 -4.53 10.94
C THR A 620 74.11 -4.54 12.16
N PRO A 621 74.18 -3.48 12.98
CA PRO A 621 75.03 -3.49 14.18
C PRO A 621 74.72 -4.68 15.09
N GLY A 622 75.76 -5.43 15.50
CA GLY A 622 75.64 -6.62 16.35
C GLY A 622 75.52 -7.96 15.60
N TYR A 623 75.81 -8.01 14.30
CA TYR A 623 75.75 -9.25 13.51
C TYR A 623 76.92 -10.22 13.75
N TYR A 624 77.89 -9.84 14.59
CA TYR A 624 79.01 -10.69 14.98
C TYR A 624 79.30 -10.58 16.48
N ASP A 625 80.04 -11.56 16.99
CA ASP A 625 80.63 -11.59 18.32
C ASP A 625 82.11 -11.99 18.20
N HIS A 626 82.97 -11.31 18.98
CA HIS A 626 84.42 -11.51 18.95
C HIS A 626 84.93 -11.81 20.34
N GLN A 627 85.60 -12.95 20.49
CA GLN A 627 86.08 -13.41 21.79
C GLN A 627 87.46 -14.06 21.66
N ALA A 628 88.18 -14.09 22.79
CA ALA A 628 89.47 -14.77 22.92
C ALA A 628 89.37 -15.82 24.02
N ILE A 629 89.82 -17.04 23.75
CA ILE A 629 89.81 -18.14 24.72
C ILE A 629 91.11 -18.92 24.75
N THR A 630 91.37 -19.60 25.87
CA THR A 630 92.47 -20.57 25.98
C THR A 630 91.94 -21.97 25.72
N LEU A 631 92.46 -22.63 24.70
CA LEU A 631 92.20 -24.03 24.40
C LEU A 631 93.32 -24.90 24.96
N THR A 632 92.97 -25.94 25.73
CA THR A 632 93.93 -26.90 26.28
C THR A 632 93.80 -28.22 25.55
N LEU A 633 94.92 -28.73 25.00
CA LEU A 633 94.94 -30.00 24.28
C LEU A 633 94.84 -31.18 25.25
N PRO A 634 94.33 -32.35 24.81
CA PRO A 634 94.32 -33.52 25.66
C PRO A 634 95.75 -33.96 26.03
N SER A 635 95.96 -34.39 27.27
CA SER A 635 97.29 -34.74 27.79
C SER A 635 97.83 -36.07 27.29
N ASN A 636 96.99 -36.89 26.65
CA ASN A 636 97.28 -38.24 26.18
C ASN A 636 97.39 -38.34 24.65
N VAL A 637 97.71 -37.24 23.98
CA VAL A 637 97.88 -37.19 22.51
C VAL A 637 99.33 -37.49 22.13
N ALA A 638 99.53 -38.36 21.16
CA ALA A 638 100.87 -38.64 20.62
C ALA A 638 101.39 -37.45 19.79
N PRO A 639 102.72 -37.18 19.78
CA PRO A 639 103.27 -36.15 18.92
C PRO A 639 102.90 -36.36 17.45
N GLY A 640 102.51 -35.30 16.75
CA GLY A 640 102.01 -35.39 15.38
C GLY A 640 101.30 -34.13 14.90
N THR A 641 100.76 -34.19 13.68
CA THR A 641 99.96 -33.12 13.08
C THR A 641 98.49 -33.33 13.40
N TYR A 642 97.84 -32.28 13.89
CA TYR A 642 96.43 -32.26 14.23
C TYR A 642 95.80 -30.93 13.81
N TYR A 643 94.50 -30.79 13.98
CA TYR A 643 93.76 -29.59 13.62
C TYR A 643 92.87 -29.14 14.77
N ILE A 644 92.70 -27.83 14.89
CA ILE A 644 91.69 -27.22 15.76
C ILE A 644 90.78 -26.32 14.93
N GLY A 645 89.51 -26.27 15.31
CA GLY A 645 88.54 -25.34 14.72
C GLY A 645 87.31 -25.21 15.62
N ALA A 646 86.33 -24.44 15.16
CA ALA A 646 85.08 -24.23 15.87
C ALA A 646 83.87 -24.43 14.97
N ILE A 647 82.78 -24.86 15.58
CA ILE A 647 81.46 -24.97 14.95
C ILE A 647 80.55 -24.02 15.72
N ALA A 648 80.03 -22.98 15.04
CA ALA A 648 78.99 -22.12 15.60
C ALA A 648 77.70 -22.93 15.83
N ASP A 649 76.96 -22.61 16.90
CA ASP A 649 75.78 -23.38 17.32
C ASP A 649 76.00 -24.90 17.24
N TYR A 650 77.03 -25.43 17.91
CA TYR A 650 77.46 -26.82 17.72
C TYR A 650 76.40 -27.87 18.08
N THR A 651 75.32 -27.46 18.75
CA THR A 651 74.16 -28.29 19.09
C THR A 651 73.05 -28.27 18.05
N ASN A 652 73.18 -27.46 16.98
CA ASN A 652 72.18 -27.28 15.93
C ASN A 652 70.82 -26.85 16.49
N ALA A 653 70.82 -25.92 17.45
CA ALA A 653 69.64 -25.49 18.20
C ALA A 653 68.85 -24.39 17.48
N ILE A 654 69.49 -23.63 16.60
CA ILE A 654 68.92 -22.57 15.77
C ILE A 654 68.79 -23.12 14.36
N ALA A 655 67.63 -22.92 13.73
CA ALA A 655 67.46 -23.25 12.32
C ALA A 655 68.09 -22.16 11.45
N GLU A 656 68.96 -22.57 10.54
CA GLU A 656 69.81 -21.68 9.76
C GLU A 656 69.50 -21.79 8.26
N SER A 657 69.85 -20.77 7.50
CA SER A 657 69.69 -20.80 6.03
C SER A 657 70.64 -21.78 5.35
N ASN A 658 71.73 -22.14 6.03
CA ASN A 658 72.67 -23.17 5.64
C ASN A 658 73.24 -23.82 6.92
N GLU A 659 73.03 -25.12 7.10
CA GLU A 659 73.46 -25.86 8.31
C GLU A 659 74.87 -26.48 8.13
N THR A 660 75.52 -26.24 6.98
CA THR A 660 76.76 -26.94 6.60
C THR A 660 78.00 -26.05 6.62
N ASN A 661 77.86 -24.77 6.92
CA ASN A 661 78.94 -23.76 6.93
C ASN A 661 79.23 -23.18 8.32
N ASN A 662 78.74 -23.80 9.39
CA ASN A 662 78.93 -23.32 10.76
C ASN A 662 80.41 -23.31 11.22
N ASN A 663 81.29 -23.97 10.46
CA ASN A 663 82.74 -23.91 10.60
C ASN A 663 83.36 -23.26 9.35
N HIS A 664 84.03 -22.12 9.52
CA HIS A 664 84.65 -21.38 8.42
C HIS A 664 86.05 -21.89 8.05
N ASN A 665 86.90 -22.11 9.06
CA ASN A 665 88.31 -22.37 8.88
C ASN A 665 88.86 -23.29 9.98
N VAL A 666 90.02 -23.88 9.69
CA VAL A 666 90.73 -24.78 10.60
C VAL A 666 92.18 -24.35 10.71
N THR A 667 92.77 -24.54 11.88
CA THR A 667 94.19 -24.30 12.11
C THR A 667 94.91 -25.61 12.34
N GLN A 668 95.90 -25.90 11.49
CA GLN A 668 96.81 -27.01 11.71
C GLN A 668 97.75 -26.69 12.89
N ILE A 669 97.91 -27.65 13.78
CA ILE A 669 98.82 -27.59 14.92
C ILE A 669 99.75 -28.82 14.94
N THR A 670 100.93 -28.64 15.52
CA THR A 670 101.89 -29.71 15.77
C THR A 670 101.91 -30.00 17.27
N VAL A 671 101.53 -31.21 17.65
CA VAL A 671 101.63 -31.70 19.02
C VAL A 671 103.05 -32.23 19.24
N VAL A 672 103.72 -31.75 20.28
CA VAL A 672 105.06 -32.21 20.69
C VAL A 672 105.01 -32.93 22.04
N ALA A 673 106.04 -33.72 22.34
CA ALA A 673 106.16 -34.35 23.65
C ALA A 673 106.30 -33.27 24.75
N PRO A 674 105.71 -33.46 25.94
CA PRO A 674 105.95 -32.56 27.07
C PRO A 674 107.45 -32.48 27.36
N SER A 675 107.99 -31.25 27.46
CA SER A 675 109.40 -31.04 27.79
C SER A 675 109.69 -31.65 29.16
N SER A 676 110.62 -32.62 29.21
CA SER A 676 111.14 -33.11 30.49
C SER A 676 111.87 -31.96 31.19
N PRO A 677 111.64 -31.71 32.50
CA PRO A 677 112.39 -30.69 33.21
C PRO A 677 113.88 -31.03 33.19
N THR A 678 114.70 -30.08 32.75
CA THR A 678 116.15 -30.20 32.67
C THR A 678 116.75 -30.42 34.06
N GLN A 679 117.43 -31.54 34.24
CA GLN A 679 118.28 -31.82 35.39
C GLN A 679 119.58 -30.98 35.26
N PRO A 680 120.03 -30.25 36.30
CA PRO A 680 121.23 -29.41 36.19
C PRO A 680 122.52 -30.26 36.17
N ASP A 681 123.38 -29.97 35.19
CA ASP A 681 124.71 -30.57 35.01
C ASP A 681 125.64 -30.31 36.21
N ALA A 682 126.22 -31.38 36.75
CA ALA A 682 127.32 -31.32 37.70
C ALA A 682 128.66 -31.22 36.96
N LEU A 683 129.29 -30.04 37.02
CA LEU A 683 130.70 -29.84 36.64
C LEU A 683 131.60 -30.26 37.80
N LEU A 684 132.46 -31.27 37.61
CA LEU A 684 133.57 -31.58 38.51
C LEU A 684 134.89 -31.07 37.90
N HIS A 685 135.52 -30.09 38.56
CA HIS A 685 136.86 -29.59 38.27
C HIS A 685 137.90 -30.37 39.08
N ILE A 686 139.03 -30.73 38.46
CA ILE A 686 140.10 -31.57 39.02
C ILE A 686 141.23 -30.68 39.60
N GLY A 687 141.85 -31.07 40.72
CA GLY A 687 143.31 -30.94 40.89
C GLY A 687 143.89 -30.58 42.27
N HIS A 688 144.66 -31.54 42.82
CA HIS A 688 145.76 -31.43 43.83
C HIS A 688 145.38 -31.15 45.32
N ASP A 689 145.98 -31.77 46.35
CA ASP A 689 147.40 -32.16 46.50
C ASP A 689 147.73 -33.29 47.55
N LEU A 690 148.82 -33.99 47.23
CA LEU A 690 149.84 -34.84 47.93
C LEU A 690 149.74 -35.53 49.34
N LEU A 691 150.05 -36.84 49.33
CA LEU A 691 150.95 -37.72 50.15
C LEU A 691 151.01 -37.65 51.70
N VAL A 692 150.50 -38.70 52.37
CA VAL A 692 151.20 -39.75 53.17
C VAL A 692 150.41 -41.06 53.05
#